data_AF-A0A9D8B058-F1
#
_entry.id   AF-A0A9D8B058-F1
#
_cell.length_a   1.000
_cell.length_b   1.000
_cell.length_c   1.000
_cell.angle_alpha   90.00
_cell.angle_beta   90.00
_cell.angle_gamma   90.00
#
_symmetry.space_group_name_H-M   'P 1'
#
loop_
_entity.id
_entity.type
_entity.pdbx_description
1 polymer ?
#
loop_
_entity_poly.entity_id
_entity_poly.type
_entity_poly.pdbx_seq_one_letter_code
_entity_poly.pdbx_strand_id
1 'polypeptide(L)'
;MRIWRLWSVRCLCLTLLCLLFVIYPLLAGQGPVHTRGGGDSPFLFVRLEQLVAGLRAGAFPVRWMPDAAYGLGYPFFDFYAALPYYVAALFRFLGWGPILSLQATQVLGVLLAAGSMFLLARDLFRHPASAALAAVAYTCAPFHLVNVYVRGDSLSEFYAFVFYPLVFWALRRLRADPSPSRTAWLALSYGGLLLSHNLSALILSPFVAAYALYLLWPAPQPAPGTPSPPHPALWQRVDWRALWRIACGGALGLALSASLYQAVLFDLDHVWMGVKDIQTSGFFHYSSQFRGRDLIQPALLFDYEISGPTPFAMGAVQAAVISTGLIALLVDLLRHRRKRTTGARSSAAFWVAGFALSTVMITPLSRFLWDRFPLLPIIQFPWRFLSVQAFFGALIVGELAERLPRPWWVATIGSALLTIAAVGNLRPEYLPIDELDVTPERLALFESFTTNIGTTIRGEYLPASVEPRPWASAASLDRGRSPPPAALEGQVTEVTLLGRSARSERWRVNVASDQAHLVFYTLYFPGWRADRVTGERSERLAIEPLPNSGLVSLRLSQGQHTISLRFVRTPERWIADLISLAAGLTIGASFVLERGPLRGTRWKRVVAAAGGFGVLLGVLFLLGGMLSARGSTSTADPLSMDFDRMPFLHHNPDGIDFDGRARLLAYQYEETVSGGSALTVTLRWMDGADLIADLRLVSPADPHPDLAPAPAPLSEARTPIEGTTTRHVLPIPPDAASGMYYLALRVFDGPEAVHAVNERGDTLGTTYLRPVWVANPRPAQEADPILARFGDRILLRDDVQVREKGGHWEVKLTWQAAAPIPANYTCSLNMLDAGGHLLAQRDLEGGPGHGFWPTSAWPTGEWLTDRLRLPVPPDVEAKSAAALHIVLYDRSLPGLPAAGSVVVPLTERAHINQVPEAAHQVGADFGSQVRLLGYDLAQDASALRLTLHWQSLRPMPDDYTVFVHLFDPESEAIAVQFDARPLQGTYPTNWWRTGEVVSDEVALPLTEVTTGRYMLAVGLYD
;
A
#
# COMPACT_ATOMS: atom_id res chain seq x y z
N MET A 1 -23.19 38.08 -15.92
CA MET A 1 -24.40 38.26 -15.08
C MET A 1 -25.73 37.94 -15.81
N ARG A 2 -25.74 37.14 -16.90
CA ARG A 2 -26.96 36.60 -17.55
C ARG A 2 -27.21 35.10 -17.26
N ILE A 3 -26.38 34.48 -16.41
CA ILE A 3 -26.42 33.03 -16.11
C ILE A 3 -27.46 32.67 -15.02
N TRP A 4 -28.01 33.66 -14.31
CA TRP A 4 -28.84 33.44 -13.11
C TRP A 4 -30.33 33.75 -13.28
N ARG A 5 -30.79 34.21 -14.44
CA ARG A 5 -32.22 34.42 -14.70
C ARG A 5 -32.78 33.16 -15.34
N LEU A 6 -33.70 32.49 -14.63
CA LEU A 6 -34.40 31.23 -14.95
C LEU A 6 -33.79 29.96 -14.33
N TRP A 7 -33.48 30.00 -13.04
CA TRP A 7 -33.62 28.81 -12.20
C TRP A 7 -35.09 28.64 -11.87
N SER A 8 -35.69 27.47 -12.10
CA SER A 8 -36.88 27.16 -11.29
C SER A 8 -36.35 26.82 -9.90
N VAL A 9 -36.70 27.63 -8.90
CA VAL A 9 -36.36 27.40 -7.49
C VAL A 9 -36.67 25.94 -7.09
N ARG A 10 -37.75 25.39 -7.65
CA ARG A 10 -38.16 23.97 -7.53
C ARG A 10 -37.06 22.96 -7.89
N CYS A 11 -36.30 23.22 -8.96
CA CYS A 11 -35.23 22.33 -9.42
C CYS A 11 -34.09 22.23 -8.41
N LEU A 12 -33.66 23.40 -7.93
CA LEU A 12 -32.58 23.53 -6.98
C LEU A 12 -32.99 22.93 -5.64
N CYS A 13 -34.19 23.25 -5.15
CA CYS A 13 -34.73 22.68 -3.91
C CYS A 13 -34.83 21.16 -3.96
N LEU A 14 -35.36 20.57 -5.04
CA LEU A 14 -35.46 19.11 -5.19
C LEU A 14 -34.08 18.46 -5.16
N THR A 15 -33.13 19.01 -5.92
CA THR A 15 -31.77 18.45 -5.98
C THR A 15 -31.08 18.55 -4.62
N LEU A 16 -31.08 19.73 -4.00
CA LEU A 16 -30.46 19.94 -2.68
C LEU A 16 -31.09 19.08 -1.59
N LEU A 17 -32.41 18.86 -1.63
CA LEU A 17 -33.09 17.98 -0.69
C LEU A 17 -32.59 16.53 -0.81
N CYS A 18 -32.48 16.00 -2.03
CA CYS A 18 -31.92 14.66 -2.25
C CYS A 18 -30.45 14.57 -1.82
N LEU A 19 -29.65 15.60 -2.14
CA LEU A 19 -28.24 15.63 -1.75
C LEU A 19 -28.06 15.72 -0.23
N LEU A 20 -28.98 16.36 0.50
CA LEU A 20 -28.95 16.37 1.97
C LEU A 20 -28.99 14.94 2.53
N PHE A 21 -29.83 14.06 1.98
CA PHE A 21 -29.88 12.65 2.40
C PHE A 21 -28.62 11.85 2.03
N VAL A 22 -27.96 12.22 0.93
CA VAL A 22 -26.67 11.63 0.53
C VAL A 22 -25.52 12.16 1.39
N ILE A 23 -25.57 13.42 1.84
CA ILE A 23 -24.48 14.06 2.59
C ILE A 23 -24.59 13.82 4.08
N TYR A 24 -25.80 13.79 4.64
CA TYR A 24 -26.04 13.68 6.07
C TYR A 24 -25.28 12.50 6.73
N PRO A 25 -25.27 11.28 6.15
CA PRO A 25 -24.53 10.16 6.73
C PRO A 25 -23.00 10.32 6.73
N LEU A 26 -22.43 11.34 6.07
CA LEU A 26 -20.99 11.65 6.21
C LEU A 26 -20.68 12.45 7.46
N LEU A 27 -21.66 13.18 7.98
CA LEU A 27 -21.51 14.19 9.02
C LEU A 27 -22.24 13.83 10.32
N ALA A 28 -22.97 12.71 10.33
CA ALA A 28 -23.88 12.37 11.42
C ALA A 28 -23.20 11.67 12.60
N GLY A 29 -22.13 10.91 12.36
CA GLY A 29 -21.42 10.16 13.40
C GLY A 29 -20.21 10.87 13.98
N GLN A 30 -19.68 10.30 15.06
CA GLN A 30 -18.46 10.77 15.72
C GLN A 30 -17.23 10.28 14.91
N GLY A 31 -16.47 11.22 14.36
CA GLY A 31 -15.32 10.92 13.52
C GLY A 31 -15.67 10.61 12.05
N PRO A 32 -14.72 10.06 11.26
CA PRO A 32 -14.92 9.74 9.86
C PRO A 32 -15.78 8.48 9.68
N VAL A 33 -16.37 8.33 8.49
CA VAL A 33 -16.93 7.05 8.06
C VAL A 33 -15.82 6.00 7.99
N HIS A 34 -16.06 4.86 8.63
CA HIS A 34 -15.22 3.69 8.62
C HIS A 34 -15.63 2.77 7.45
N THR A 35 -14.66 2.25 6.69
CA THR A 35 -14.89 1.58 5.39
C THR A 35 -14.17 0.23 5.29
N ARG A 36 -14.47 -0.55 4.22
CA ARG A 36 -14.13 -1.97 4.00
C ARG A 36 -12.71 -2.38 4.43
N GLY A 37 -12.60 -3.61 4.96
CA GLY A 37 -11.38 -4.44 4.94
C GLY A 37 -10.33 -4.13 6.00
N GLY A 38 -10.71 -3.56 7.14
CA GLY A 38 -9.77 -3.14 8.17
C GLY A 38 -9.24 -1.72 7.90
N GLY A 39 -10.10 -0.69 7.89
CA GLY A 39 -9.61 0.69 8.02
C GLY A 39 -8.98 1.35 6.79
N ASP A 40 -9.55 1.19 5.59
CA ASP A 40 -9.12 1.95 4.40
C ASP A 40 -9.26 3.48 4.55
N SER A 41 -10.22 3.96 5.34
CA SER A 41 -10.46 5.40 5.51
C SER A 41 -9.32 6.13 6.24
N PRO A 42 -8.63 5.54 7.23
CA PRO A 42 -7.35 6.04 7.74
C PRO A 42 -6.27 6.39 6.70
N PHE A 43 -6.24 5.76 5.52
CA PHE A 43 -5.31 6.17 4.46
C PHE A 43 -5.49 7.63 4.05
N LEU A 44 -6.70 8.17 4.15
CA LEU A 44 -6.97 9.57 3.84
C LEU A 44 -6.21 10.52 4.76
N PHE A 45 -6.09 10.19 6.05
CA PHE A 45 -5.37 11.00 7.04
C PHE A 45 -3.87 11.00 6.77
N VAL A 46 -3.30 9.81 6.55
CA VAL A 46 -1.88 9.67 6.21
C VAL A 46 -1.57 10.47 4.96
N ARG A 47 -2.34 10.30 3.87
CA ARG A 47 -2.13 11.05 2.62
C ARG A 47 -2.28 12.56 2.83
N LEU A 48 -3.30 13.02 3.54
CA LEU A 48 -3.52 14.45 3.79
C LEU A 48 -2.37 15.08 4.60
N GLU A 49 -2.02 14.51 5.75
CA GLU A 49 -1.00 15.10 6.62
C GLU A 49 0.39 15.05 5.98
N GLN A 50 0.71 14.00 5.21
CA GLN A 50 1.96 13.93 4.44
C GLN A 50 1.99 14.96 3.30
N LEU A 51 0.86 15.20 2.61
CA LEU A 51 0.76 16.27 1.61
C LEU A 51 0.97 17.64 2.24
N VAL A 52 0.33 17.89 3.39
CA VAL A 52 0.43 19.16 4.14
C VAL A 52 1.85 19.38 4.65
N ALA A 53 2.52 18.34 5.14
CA ALA A 53 3.93 18.40 5.54
C ALA A 53 4.83 18.81 4.35
N GLY A 54 4.62 18.20 3.18
CA GLY A 54 5.32 18.58 1.93
C GLY A 54 5.08 20.03 1.51
N LEU A 55 3.82 20.48 1.53
CA LEU A 55 3.45 21.86 1.20
C LEU A 55 4.06 22.87 2.17
N ARG A 56 4.05 22.59 3.49
CA ARG A 56 4.71 23.44 4.52
C ARG A 56 6.22 23.53 4.30
N ALA A 57 6.84 22.48 3.76
CA ALA A 57 8.25 22.47 3.38
C ALA A 57 8.56 23.15 2.03
N GLY A 58 7.55 23.74 1.37
CA GLY A 58 7.69 24.45 0.10
C GLY A 58 7.74 23.54 -1.13
N ALA A 59 7.29 22.28 -1.03
CA ALA A 59 7.20 21.38 -2.18
C ALA A 59 5.88 21.60 -2.94
N PHE A 60 5.94 21.97 -4.21
CA PHE A 60 4.78 22.03 -5.09
C PHE A 60 5.17 21.75 -6.57
N PRO A 61 4.66 20.69 -7.22
CA PRO A 61 3.85 19.62 -6.63
C PRO A 61 4.62 18.87 -5.53
N VAL A 62 3.88 18.25 -4.62
CA VAL A 62 4.42 17.36 -3.60
C VAL A 62 4.63 16.00 -4.26
N ARG A 63 5.74 15.33 -3.96
CA ARG A 63 6.11 14.03 -4.56
C ARG A 63 6.52 12.98 -3.53
N TRP A 64 6.83 13.41 -2.30
CA TRP A 64 7.41 12.57 -1.25
C TRP A 64 6.57 12.64 0.03
N MET A 65 6.32 11.49 0.65
CA MET A 65 5.72 11.34 1.98
C MET A 65 6.85 11.04 2.97
N PRO A 66 7.30 12.02 3.80
CA PRO A 66 8.47 11.84 4.66
C PRO A 66 8.35 10.80 5.77
N ASP A 67 7.16 10.58 6.32
CA ASP A 67 6.96 9.72 7.50
C ASP A 67 6.31 8.37 7.16
N ALA A 68 5.95 8.17 5.89
CA ALA A 68 5.46 6.89 5.38
C ALA A 68 6.59 5.86 5.27
N ALA A 69 6.23 4.60 4.97
CA ALA A 69 7.17 3.48 4.92
C ALA A 69 7.93 3.35 6.25
N TYR A 70 7.18 3.36 7.36
CA TYR A 70 7.71 3.27 8.72
C TYR A 70 8.69 4.39 9.04
N GLY A 71 8.48 5.59 8.51
CA GLY A 71 9.38 6.73 8.74
C GLY A 71 10.64 6.77 7.86
N LEU A 72 10.76 5.89 6.86
CA LEU A 72 11.86 5.90 5.89
C LEU A 72 11.58 6.78 4.65
N GLY A 73 10.29 7.07 4.41
CA GLY A 73 9.79 7.94 3.34
C GLY A 73 9.39 7.20 2.05
N TYR A 74 8.41 7.74 1.32
CA TYR A 74 7.73 7.04 0.23
C TYR A 74 7.29 7.97 -0.93
N PRO A 75 7.52 7.63 -2.21
CA PRO A 75 7.27 8.53 -3.36
C PRO A 75 5.82 8.49 -3.90
N PHE A 76 4.81 8.36 -3.03
CA PHE A 76 3.41 8.16 -3.43
C PHE A 76 2.86 9.23 -4.39
N PHE A 77 3.07 10.52 -4.06
CA PHE A 77 2.50 11.64 -4.82
C PHE A 77 3.17 11.87 -6.17
N ASP A 78 4.26 11.15 -6.46
CA ASP A 78 4.85 11.15 -7.79
C ASP A 78 3.99 10.37 -8.79
N PHE A 79 3.35 9.29 -8.35
CA PHE A 79 2.58 8.36 -9.18
C PHE A 79 1.05 8.51 -9.03
N TYR A 80 0.58 8.97 -7.87
CA TYR A 80 -0.85 9.01 -7.56
C TYR A 80 -1.48 10.39 -7.79
N ALA A 81 -2.60 10.43 -8.52
CA ALA A 81 -3.35 11.64 -8.79
C ALA A 81 -3.97 12.21 -7.49
N ALA A 82 -3.63 13.44 -7.12
CA ALA A 82 -3.89 13.95 -5.77
C ALA A 82 -4.73 15.24 -5.68
N LEU A 83 -5.40 15.65 -6.76
CA LEU A 83 -6.21 16.88 -6.75
C LEU A 83 -7.17 17.03 -5.56
N PRO A 84 -7.96 16.01 -5.15
CA PRO A 84 -8.82 16.17 -3.98
C PRO A 84 -8.07 16.33 -2.66
N TYR A 85 -6.87 15.76 -2.52
CA TYR A 85 -6.05 15.98 -1.33
C TYR A 85 -5.49 17.40 -1.27
N TYR A 86 -5.21 18.04 -2.41
CA TYR A 86 -4.90 19.47 -2.46
C TYR A 86 -6.09 20.34 -2.03
N VAL A 87 -7.32 19.91 -2.34
CA VAL A 87 -8.55 20.57 -1.84
C VAL A 87 -8.68 20.41 -0.33
N ALA A 88 -8.46 19.21 0.20
CA ALA A 88 -8.45 18.98 1.65
C ALA A 88 -7.34 19.77 2.36
N ALA A 89 -6.14 19.84 1.77
CA ALA A 89 -5.04 20.64 2.30
C ALA A 89 -5.36 22.14 2.36
N LEU A 90 -6.16 22.67 1.42
CA LEU A 90 -6.62 24.06 1.49
C LEU A 90 -7.41 24.32 2.78
N PHE A 91 -8.34 23.43 3.15
CA PHE A 91 -9.07 23.54 4.42
C PHE A 91 -8.12 23.42 5.62
N ARG A 92 -7.14 22.51 5.55
CA ARG A 92 -6.11 22.38 6.58
C ARG A 92 -5.31 23.68 6.78
N PHE A 93 -4.93 24.37 5.71
CA PHE A 93 -4.26 25.68 5.79
C PHE A 93 -5.18 26.82 6.26
N LEU A 94 -6.50 26.66 6.12
CA LEU A 94 -7.51 27.55 6.71
C LEU A 94 -7.78 27.24 8.19
N GLY A 95 -7.00 26.37 8.83
CA GLY A 95 -7.10 26.08 10.26
C GLY A 95 -8.11 24.99 10.63
N TRP A 96 -8.66 24.27 9.64
CA TRP A 96 -9.55 23.14 9.90
C TRP A 96 -8.74 21.94 10.39
N GLY A 97 -9.35 21.07 11.20
CA GLY A 97 -8.78 19.76 11.53
C GLY A 97 -8.75 18.79 10.33
N PRO A 98 -7.90 17.74 10.36
CA PRO A 98 -7.80 16.77 9.26
C PRO A 98 -9.11 16.03 8.93
N ILE A 99 -9.90 15.61 9.92
CA ILE A 99 -11.16 14.87 9.73
C ILE A 99 -12.18 15.78 9.03
N LEU A 100 -12.42 16.97 9.58
CA LEU A 100 -13.37 17.92 9.01
C LEU A 100 -12.93 18.39 7.61
N SER A 101 -11.63 18.55 7.37
CA SER A 101 -11.09 18.90 6.04
C SER A 101 -11.44 17.84 4.99
N LEU A 102 -11.33 16.55 5.34
CA LEU A 102 -11.69 15.44 4.45
C LEU A 102 -13.20 15.32 4.25
N GLN A 103 -13.99 15.41 5.32
CA GLN A 103 -15.46 15.41 5.23
C GLN A 103 -15.96 16.57 4.36
N ALA A 104 -15.43 17.79 4.57
CA ALA A 104 -15.78 18.95 3.74
C ALA A 104 -15.41 18.75 2.27
N THR A 105 -14.28 18.09 2.01
CA THR A 105 -13.85 17.71 0.65
C THR A 105 -14.81 16.68 0.05
N GLN A 106 -15.23 15.65 0.78
CA GLN A 106 -16.23 14.68 0.31
C GLN A 106 -17.58 15.36 -0.01
N VAL A 107 -18.06 16.23 0.88
CA VAL A 107 -19.29 17.03 0.67
C VAL A 107 -19.17 17.88 -0.58
N LEU A 108 -18.03 18.57 -0.75
CA LEU A 108 -17.78 19.38 -1.94
C LEU A 108 -17.78 18.51 -3.21
N GLY A 109 -17.19 17.32 -3.17
CA GLY A 109 -17.23 16.37 -4.28
C GLY A 109 -18.65 15.98 -4.69
N VAL A 110 -19.53 15.65 -3.73
CA VAL A 110 -20.96 15.35 -4.01
C VAL A 110 -21.64 16.55 -4.71
N LEU A 111 -21.45 17.75 -4.17
CA LEU A 111 -22.05 18.98 -4.70
C LEU A 111 -21.52 19.31 -6.11
N LEU A 112 -20.23 19.14 -6.34
CA LEU A 112 -19.60 19.38 -7.64
C LEU A 112 -20.00 18.33 -8.69
N ALA A 113 -20.17 17.06 -8.30
CA ALA A 113 -20.68 16.01 -9.18
C ALA A 113 -22.14 16.27 -9.59
N ALA A 114 -23.00 16.65 -8.64
CA ALA A 114 -24.36 17.08 -8.94
C ALA A 114 -24.38 18.32 -9.84
N GLY A 115 -23.59 19.33 -9.50
CA GLY A 115 -23.51 20.59 -10.23
C GLY A 115 -23.02 20.42 -11.66
N SER A 116 -21.98 19.62 -11.88
CA SER A 116 -21.46 19.31 -13.22
C SER A 116 -22.48 18.56 -14.08
N MET A 117 -23.12 17.52 -13.54
CA MET A 117 -24.18 16.80 -14.25
C MET A 117 -25.35 17.73 -14.57
N PHE A 118 -25.75 18.56 -13.62
CA PHE A 118 -26.80 19.56 -13.82
C PHE A 118 -26.46 20.53 -14.95
N LEU A 119 -25.21 21.03 -15.00
CA LEU A 119 -24.73 21.92 -16.06
C LEU A 119 -24.81 21.27 -17.44
N LEU A 120 -24.39 20.01 -17.56
CA LEU A 120 -24.51 19.25 -18.80
C LEU A 120 -25.98 19.00 -19.18
N ALA A 121 -26.78 18.51 -18.23
CA ALA A 121 -28.17 18.13 -18.45
C ALA A 121 -29.03 19.34 -18.87
N ARG A 122 -28.78 20.52 -18.30
CA ARG A 122 -29.44 21.77 -18.71
C ARG A 122 -29.14 22.15 -20.17
N ASP A 123 -27.95 21.82 -20.66
CA ASP A 123 -27.56 22.08 -22.05
C ASP A 123 -28.07 21.00 -23.03
N LEU A 124 -28.67 19.92 -22.50
CA LEU A 124 -29.22 18.80 -23.26
C LEU A 124 -30.75 18.81 -23.31
N PHE A 125 -31.40 19.05 -22.18
CA PHE A 125 -32.85 18.94 -22.01
C PHE A 125 -33.55 20.29 -22.06
N ARG A 126 -34.80 20.32 -22.52
CA ARG A 126 -35.60 21.56 -22.56
C ARG A 126 -36.26 21.83 -21.22
N HIS A 127 -36.69 20.78 -20.53
CA HIS A 127 -37.41 20.94 -19.27
C HIS A 127 -36.46 20.90 -18.05
N PRO A 128 -36.56 21.85 -17.10
CA PRO A 128 -35.67 21.90 -15.92
C PRO A 128 -35.77 20.66 -15.01
N ALA A 129 -36.94 20.02 -14.94
CA ALA A 129 -37.11 18.80 -14.15
C ALA A 129 -36.22 17.63 -14.64
N SER A 130 -35.93 17.56 -15.95
CA SER A 130 -35.01 16.59 -16.54
C SER A 130 -33.58 16.77 -16.02
N ALA A 131 -33.16 18.02 -15.83
CA ALA A 131 -31.83 18.34 -15.29
C ALA A 131 -31.70 17.99 -13.80
N ALA A 132 -32.73 18.26 -12.98
CA ALA A 132 -32.77 17.80 -11.58
C ALA A 132 -32.73 16.27 -11.50
N LEU A 133 -33.56 15.58 -12.28
CA LEU A 133 -33.64 14.12 -12.26
C LEU A 133 -32.32 13.48 -12.69
N ALA A 134 -31.66 13.99 -13.73
CA ALA A 134 -30.34 13.51 -14.16
C ALA A 134 -29.26 13.75 -13.09
N ALA A 135 -29.25 14.92 -12.44
CA ALA A 135 -28.30 15.22 -11.36
C ALA A 135 -28.46 14.26 -10.18
N VAL A 136 -29.70 14.01 -9.73
CA VAL A 136 -29.98 13.07 -8.63
C VAL A 136 -29.63 11.64 -9.03
N ALA A 137 -30.02 11.19 -10.23
CA ALA A 137 -29.69 9.85 -10.72
C ALA A 137 -28.19 9.59 -10.80
N TYR A 138 -27.41 10.64 -11.08
CA TYR A 138 -25.96 10.55 -11.13
C TYR A 138 -25.32 10.47 -9.74
N THR A 139 -25.73 11.32 -8.81
CA THR A 139 -25.14 11.34 -7.46
C THR A 139 -25.62 10.21 -6.56
N CYS A 140 -26.84 9.72 -6.77
CA CYS A 140 -27.41 8.57 -6.07
C CYS A 140 -27.08 7.23 -6.77
N ALA A 141 -26.24 7.23 -7.81
CA ALA A 141 -25.77 5.98 -8.37
C ALA A 141 -24.98 5.20 -7.28
N PRO A 142 -25.32 3.93 -6.98
CA PRO A 142 -24.68 3.20 -5.90
C PRO A 142 -23.15 3.20 -5.98
N PHE A 143 -22.58 3.04 -7.18
CA PHE A 143 -21.13 3.07 -7.37
C PHE A 143 -20.47 4.41 -6.98
N HIS A 144 -21.18 5.54 -7.08
CA HIS A 144 -20.67 6.82 -6.59
C HIS A 144 -20.56 6.82 -5.06
N LEU A 145 -21.57 6.25 -4.39
CA LEU A 145 -21.63 6.14 -2.92
C LEU A 145 -20.66 5.07 -2.39
N VAL A 146 -20.43 3.99 -3.13
CA VAL A 146 -19.42 2.97 -2.82
C VAL A 146 -18.03 3.57 -2.64
N ASN A 147 -17.64 4.56 -3.46
CA ASN A 147 -16.33 5.21 -3.34
C ASN A 147 -16.17 6.05 -2.06
N VAL A 148 -17.23 6.25 -1.29
CA VAL A 148 -17.20 7.01 -0.03
C VAL A 148 -17.51 6.12 1.17
N TYR A 149 -18.57 5.31 1.07
CA TYR A 149 -19.07 4.51 2.20
C TYR A 149 -18.55 3.08 2.25
N VAL A 150 -17.92 2.59 1.17
CA VAL A 150 -17.37 1.23 1.11
C VAL A 150 -15.86 1.26 0.90
N ARG A 151 -15.34 2.13 0.02
CA ARG A 151 -13.91 2.23 -0.34
C ARG A 151 -13.35 3.59 0.06
N GLY A 152 -13.24 3.86 1.36
CA GLY A 152 -12.88 5.18 1.89
C GLY A 152 -11.56 5.75 1.33
N ASP A 153 -10.66 4.90 0.85
CA ASP A 153 -9.40 5.25 0.18
C ASP A 153 -9.56 5.88 -1.22
N SER A 154 -10.75 5.77 -1.82
CA SER A 154 -11.02 6.05 -3.23
C SER A 154 -11.51 7.48 -3.51
N LEU A 155 -11.09 8.45 -2.67
CA LEU A 155 -11.44 9.87 -2.79
C LEU A 155 -11.13 10.46 -4.18
N SER A 156 -10.09 9.95 -4.83
CA SER A 156 -9.65 10.33 -6.17
C SER A 156 -10.62 9.87 -7.27
N GLU A 157 -11.03 8.60 -7.24
CA GLU A 157 -12.06 8.05 -8.13
C GLU A 157 -13.42 8.73 -7.91
N PHE A 158 -13.76 9.02 -6.65
CA PHE A 158 -14.94 9.79 -6.29
C PHE A 158 -14.97 11.17 -6.96
N TYR A 159 -13.85 11.91 -6.96
CA TYR A 159 -13.76 13.21 -7.63
C TYR A 159 -13.80 13.15 -9.16
N ALA A 160 -13.48 12.00 -9.77
CA ALA A 160 -13.61 11.82 -11.21
C ALA A 160 -15.04 12.05 -11.70
N PHE A 161 -16.04 11.77 -10.86
CA PHE A 161 -17.45 12.03 -11.16
C PHE A 161 -17.76 13.51 -11.44
N VAL A 162 -16.98 14.44 -10.88
CA VAL A 162 -17.13 15.88 -11.19
C VAL A 162 -16.80 16.15 -12.65
N PHE A 163 -15.79 15.47 -13.19
CA PHE A 163 -15.22 15.81 -14.49
C PHE A 163 -15.88 15.09 -15.65
N TYR A 164 -16.53 13.94 -15.43
CA TYR A 164 -17.22 13.21 -16.51
C TYR A 164 -18.24 14.13 -17.23
N PRO A 165 -19.17 14.81 -16.53
CA PRO A 165 -20.12 15.69 -17.20
C PRO A 165 -19.47 16.98 -17.71
N LEU A 166 -18.47 17.52 -17.01
CA LEU A 166 -17.80 18.76 -17.42
C LEU A 166 -17.06 18.61 -18.75
N VAL A 167 -16.40 17.47 -19.00
CA VAL A 167 -15.72 17.22 -20.28
C VAL A 167 -16.73 17.22 -21.43
N PHE A 168 -17.84 16.51 -21.29
CA PHE A 168 -18.90 16.45 -22.32
C PHE A 168 -19.59 17.81 -22.51
N TRP A 169 -19.81 18.54 -21.42
CA TRP A 169 -20.34 19.90 -21.46
C TRP A 169 -19.39 20.84 -22.20
N ALA A 170 -18.10 20.80 -21.89
CA ALA A 170 -17.07 21.62 -22.53
C ALA A 170 -16.95 21.30 -24.03
N LEU A 171 -17.00 20.03 -24.42
CA LEU A 171 -17.02 19.61 -25.84
C LEU A 171 -18.22 20.20 -26.60
N ARG A 172 -19.42 20.13 -26.03
CA ARG A 172 -20.64 20.69 -26.65
C ARG A 172 -20.53 22.21 -26.80
N ARG A 173 -20.07 22.88 -25.74
CA ARG A 173 -19.86 24.33 -25.75
C ARG A 173 -18.83 24.70 -26.80
N LEU A 174 -17.70 24.00 -26.86
CA LEU A 174 -16.65 24.28 -27.83
C LEU A 174 -17.12 24.07 -29.28
N ARG A 175 -17.88 23.00 -29.53
CA ARG A 175 -18.49 22.73 -30.84
C ARG A 175 -19.47 23.82 -31.28
N ALA A 176 -20.23 24.39 -30.35
CA ALA A 176 -21.27 25.37 -30.65
C ALA A 176 -20.72 26.75 -31.04
N ASP A 177 -19.59 27.16 -30.46
CA ASP A 177 -18.85 28.35 -30.89
C ASP A 177 -17.37 28.17 -30.50
N PRO A 178 -16.49 27.78 -31.46
CA PRO A 178 -15.09 27.47 -31.17
C PRO A 178 -14.27 28.70 -30.74
N SER A 179 -14.03 28.83 -29.43
CA SER A 179 -13.29 29.97 -28.84
C SER A 179 -12.13 29.53 -27.91
N PRO A 180 -11.14 30.41 -27.65
CA PRO A 180 -10.06 30.13 -26.68
C PRO A 180 -10.55 29.76 -25.29
N SER A 181 -11.50 30.50 -24.73
CA SER A 181 -12.11 30.24 -23.42
C SER A 181 -12.78 28.88 -23.35
N ARG A 182 -13.46 28.46 -24.41
CA ARG A 182 -14.09 27.11 -24.45
C ARG A 182 -13.08 26.00 -24.62
N THR A 183 -11.97 26.29 -25.31
CA THR A 183 -10.80 25.39 -25.37
C THR A 183 -10.21 25.22 -23.97
N ALA A 184 -10.08 26.32 -23.23
CA ALA A 184 -9.61 26.33 -21.85
C ALA A 184 -10.57 25.58 -20.89
N TRP A 185 -11.89 25.67 -21.08
CA TRP A 185 -12.84 24.84 -20.33
C TRP A 185 -12.67 23.34 -20.60
N LEU A 186 -12.44 22.94 -21.85
CA LEU A 186 -12.14 21.54 -22.18
C LEU A 186 -10.83 21.10 -21.53
N ALA A 187 -9.79 21.93 -21.60
CA ALA A 187 -8.49 21.67 -20.97
C ALA A 187 -8.60 21.52 -19.45
N LEU A 188 -9.31 22.42 -18.76
CA LEU A 188 -9.54 22.33 -17.31
C LEU A 188 -10.36 21.10 -16.93
N SER A 189 -11.37 20.76 -17.72
CA SER A 189 -12.24 19.62 -17.40
C SER A 189 -11.51 18.30 -17.59
N TYR A 190 -10.79 18.13 -18.70
CA TYR A 190 -10.04 16.91 -19.00
C TYR A 190 -8.75 16.81 -18.16
N GLY A 191 -8.00 17.92 -18.01
CA GLY A 191 -6.86 17.99 -17.11
C GLY A 191 -7.25 17.77 -15.65
N GLY A 192 -8.40 18.27 -15.21
CA GLY A 192 -8.95 18.00 -13.88
C GLY A 192 -9.29 16.54 -13.67
N LEU A 193 -9.86 15.85 -14.68
CA LEU A 193 -10.07 14.41 -14.63
C LEU A 193 -8.75 13.64 -14.45
N LEU A 194 -7.72 14.01 -15.22
CA LEU A 194 -6.39 13.39 -15.17
C LEU A 194 -5.72 13.62 -13.80
N LEU A 195 -5.83 14.83 -13.26
CA LEU A 195 -5.27 15.21 -11.94
C LEU A 195 -6.07 14.67 -10.75
N SER A 196 -7.33 14.27 -10.97
CA SER A 196 -8.16 13.61 -9.97
C SER A 196 -7.96 12.10 -9.95
N HIS A 197 -8.01 11.42 -11.10
CA HIS A 197 -7.86 9.96 -11.15
C HIS A 197 -7.48 9.48 -12.55
N ASN A 198 -6.24 9.01 -12.69
CA ASN A 198 -5.64 8.51 -13.93
C ASN A 198 -6.41 7.33 -14.54
N LEU A 199 -6.88 6.37 -13.74
CA LEU A 199 -7.60 5.20 -14.24
C LEU A 199 -9.01 5.56 -14.75
N SER A 200 -9.72 6.45 -14.06
CA SER A 200 -11.01 6.97 -14.55
C SER A 200 -10.84 7.76 -15.85
N ALA A 201 -9.74 8.51 -15.98
CA ALA A 201 -9.40 9.19 -17.22
C ALA A 201 -9.15 8.20 -18.37
N LEU A 202 -8.40 7.12 -18.13
CA LEU A 202 -8.17 6.04 -19.10
C LEU A 202 -9.49 5.40 -19.56
N ILE A 203 -10.37 5.06 -18.60
CA ILE A 203 -11.68 4.44 -18.89
C ILE A 203 -12.59 5.37 -19.70
N LEU A 204 -12.67 6.66 -19.36
CA LEU A 204 -13.58 7.60 -20.02
C LEU A 204 -13.06 8.10 -21.38
N SER A 205 -11.75 8.17 -21.59
CA SER A 205 -11.13 8.79 -22.77
C SER A 205 -11.63 8.25 -24.13
N PRO A 206 -11.83 6.93 -24.32
CA PRO A 206 -12.45 6.42 -25.55
C PRO A 206 -13.86 6.96 -25.81
N PHE A 207 -14.67 7.14 -24.76
CA PHE A 207 -16.01 7.72 -24.87
C PHE A 207 -15.97 9.21 -25.17
N VAL A 208 -15.02 9.94 -24.59
CA VAL A 208 -14.77 11.36 -24.90
C VAL A 208 -14.40 11.53 -26.37
N ALA A 209 -13.47 10.71 -26.88
CA ALA A 209 -13.06 10.72 -28.27
C ALA A 209 -14.23 10.38 -29.21
N ALA A 210 -14.99 9.33 -28.90
CA ALA A 210 -16.19 8.95 -29.67
C ALA A 210 -17.24 10.07 -29.69
N TYR A 211 -17.44 10.76 -28.56
CA TYR A 211 -18.38 11.87 -28.47
C TYR A 211 -17.91 13.09 -29.28
N ALA A 212 -16.62 13.41 -29.21
CA ALA A 212 -16.03 14.48 -30.03
C ALA A 212 -16.22 14.20 -31.52
N LEU A 213 -15.98 12.97 -31.97
CA LEU A 213 -16.23 12.54 -33.35
C LEU A 213 -17.71 12.64 -33.72
N TYR A 214 -18.62 12.20 -32.84
CA TYR A 214 -20.07 12.33 -33.03
C TYR A 214 -20.52 13.79 -33.20
N LEU A 215 -19.94 14.71 -32.43
CA LEU A 215 -20.22 16.15 -32.51
C LEU A 215 -19.66 16.81 -33.78
N LEU A 216 -18.54 16.31 -34.29
CA LEU A 216 -17.90 16.80 -35.52
C LEU A 216 -18.53 16.22 -36.79
N TRP A 217 -19.26 15.10 -36.69
CA TRP A 217 -19.92 14.49 -37.83
C TRP A 217 -20.91 15.48 -38.49
N PRO A 218 -20.92 15.66 -39.83
CA PRO A 218 -21.76 16.68 -40.47
C PRO A 218 -23.24 16.32 -40.51
N ALA A 219 -24.13 17.26 -40.17
CA ALA A 219 -25.57 17.04 -40.29
C ALA A 219 -25.95 16.87 -41.78
N PRO A 220 -26.77 15.88 -42.16
CA PRO A 220 -27.34 15.86 -43.50
C PRO A 220 -28.30 17.04 -43.65
N GLN A 221 -28.12 17.86 -44.68
CA GLN A 221 -29.19 18.69 -45.23
C GLN A 221 -29.14 18.64 -46.76
N PRO A 222 -30.32 18.70 -47.41
CA PRO A 222 -30.88 20.01 -47.77
C PRO A 222 -32.36 20.20 -47.39
N ALA A 223 -32.79 21.46 -47.39
CA ALA A 223 -34.20 21.85 -47.45
C ALA A 223 -34.82 21.46 -48.82
N PRO A 224 -36.15 21.26 -48.91
CA PRO A 224 -36.79 20.92 -50.17
C PRO A 224 -36.68 22.10 -51.16
N GLY A 225 -36.08 21.88 -52.34
CA GLY A 225 -36.17 22.80 -53.49
C GLY A 225 -34.88 23.44 -54.03
N THR A 226 -33.69 23.17 -53.47
CA THR A 226 -32.42 23.69 -54.02
C THR A 226 -31.63 22.62 -54.79
N PRO A 227 -31.09 22.91 -55.99
CA PRO A 227 -30.25 21.98 -56.73
C PRO A 227 -28.96 21.71 -55.94
N SER A 228 -28.62 20.44 -55.78
CA SER A 228 -27.44 20.00 -55.03
C SER A 228 -26.16 20.24 -55.84
N PRO A 229 -25.12 20.91 -55.29
CA PRO A 229 -23.80 20.92 -55.91
C PRO A 229 -23.19 19.49 -55.86
N PRO A 230 -22.23 19.15 -56.74
CA PRO A 230 -21.63 17.81 -56.81
C PRO A 230 -21.04 17.45 -55.45
N HIS A 231 -21.35 16.24 -54.97
CA HIS A 231 -21.01 15.70 -53.65
C HIS A 231 -19.61 16.14 -53.18
N PRO A 232 -19.49 17.17 -52.31
CA PRO A 232 -18.22 17.45 -51.69
C PRO A 232 -17.88 16.23 -50.83
N ALA A 233 -16.71 15.65 -51.06
CA ALA A 233 -16.29 14.45 -50.35
C ALA A 233 -16.31 14.68 -48.83
N LEU A 234 -16.61 13.63 -48.06
CA LEU A 234 -17.01 13.67 -46.63
C LEU A 234 -16.16 14.60 -45.75
N TRP A 235 -14.86 14.71 -46.02
CA TRP A 235 -13.90 15.57 -45.34
C TRP A 235 -14.17 17.08 -45.45
N GLN A 236 -14.79 17.57 -46.52
CA GLN A 236 -15.11 18.99 -46.71
C GLN A 236 -16.26 19.47 -45.81
N ARG A 237 -16.92 18.56 -45.09
CA ARG A 237 -18.05 18.85 -44.20
C ARG A 237 -17.67 18.84 -42.71
N VAL A 238 -16.42 18.53 -42.39
CA VAL A 238 -15.91 18.52 -41.01
C VAL A 238 -15.61 19.95 -40.55
N ASP A 239 -16.05 20.31 -39.34
CA ASP A 239 -15.73 21.60 -38.72
C ASP A 239 -14.26 21.60 -38.24
N TRP A 240 -13.34 21.90 -39.16
CA TRP A 240 -11.89 21.83 -38.90
C TRP A 240 -11.44 22.79 -37.79
N ARG A 241 -12.14 23.92 -37.63
CA ARG A 241 -11.89 24.87 -36.54
C ARG A 241 -12.26 24.25 -35.19
N ALA A 242 -13.44 23.63 -35.09
CA ALA A 242 -13.84 22.92 -33.88
C ALA A 242 -12.91 21.73 -33.59
N LEU A 243 -12.54 20.95 -34.61
CA LEU A 243 -11.60 19.82 -34.47
C LEU A 243 -10.24 20.28 -33.92
N TRP A 244 -9.64 21.30 -34.53
CA TRP A 244 -8.37 21.86 -34.07
C TRP A 244 -8.46 22.35 -32.62
N ARG A 245 -9.53 23.08 -32.28
CA ARG A 245 -9.74 23.57 -30.91
C ARG A 245 -9.95 22.44 -29.91
N ILE A 246 -10.68 21.38 -30.27
CA ILE A 246 -10.83 20.18 -29.44
C ILE A 246 -9.47 19.52 -29.21
N ALA A 247 -8.67 19.35 -30.26
CA ALA A 247 -7.32 18.81 -30.16
C ALA A 247 -6.42 19.68 -29.26
N CYS A 248 -6.44 21.01 -29.43
CA CYS A 248 -5.73 21.92 -28.54
C CYS A 248 -6.21 21.84 -27.09
N GLY A 249 -7.52 21.71 -26.85
CA GLY A 249 -8.07 21.58 -25.50
C GLY A 249 -7.66 20.27 -24.83
N GLY A 250 -7.69 19.16 -25.56
CA GLY A 250 -7.18 17.88 -25.09
C GLY A 250 -5.68 17.92 -24.80
N ALA A 251 -4.88 18.47 -25.73
CA ALA A 251 -3.43 18.62 -25.56
C ALA A 251 -3.08 19.54 -24.38
N LEU A 252 -3.79 20.65 -24.19
CA LEU A 252 -3.62 21.53 -23.02
C LEU A 252 -4.05 20.84 -21.72
N GLY A 253 -5.08 19.98 -21.75
CA GLY A 253 -5.47 19.17 -20.60
C GLY A 253 -4.40 18.17 -20.20
N LEU A 254 -3.82 17.46 -21.17
CA LEU A 254 -2.68 16.55 -20.95
C LEU A 254 -1.45 17.31 -20.44
N ALA A 255 -1.14 18.46 -21.04
CA ALA A 255 -0.05 19.33 -20.61
C ALA A 255 -0.25 19.86 -19.18
N LEU A 256 -1.49 20.20 -18.79
CA LEU A 256 -1.78 20.60 -17.41
C LEU A 256 -1.44 19.50 -16.40
N SER A 257 -1.64 18.23 -16.76
CA SER A 257 -1.29 17.05 -15.96
C SER A 257 0.12 16.50 -16.19
N ALA A 258 1.00 17.21 -16.93
CA ALA A 258 2.33 16.71 -17.29
C ALA A 258 3.17 16.31 -16.06
N SER A 259 3.07 17.06 -14.97
CA SER A 259 3.78 16.78 -13.71
C SER A 259 3.48 15.41 -13.09
N LEU A 260 2.32 14.80 -13.40
CA LEU A 260 1.93 13.45 -12.98
C LEU A 260 2.42 12.39 -13.97
N TYR A 261 2.22 12.59 -15.26
CA TYR A 261 2.59 11.61 -16.29
C TYR A 261 4.09 11.43 -16.50
N GLN A 262 4.89 12.39 -16.04
CA GLN A 262 6.34 12.28 -16.04
C GLN A 262 6.82 11.03 -15.29
N ALA A 263 6.12 10.63 -14.21
CA ALA A 263 6.52 9.50 -13.40
C ALA A 263 6.42 8.17 -14.17
N VAL A 264 5.38 8.02 -15.02
CA VAL A 264 5.24 6.85 -15.90
C VAL A 264 6.36 6.78 -16.94
N LEU A 265 6.87 7.93 -17.39
CA LEU A 265 7.89 8.00 -18.43
C LEU A 265 9.33 7.85 -17.90
N PHE A 266 9.60 8.32 -16.70
CA PHE A 266 10.97 8.46 -16.19
C PHE A 266 11.22 7.79 -14.84
N ASP A 267 10.19 7.55 -14.03
CA ASP A 267 10.33 7.11 -12.64
C ASP A 267 9.79 5.69 -12.39
N LEU A 268 9.07 5.08 -13.34
CA LEU A 268 8.40 3.79 -13.16
C LEU A 268 9.39 2.65 -12.86
N ASP A 269 10.53 2.60 -13.56
CA ASP A 269 11.57 1.58 -13.36
C ASP A 269 12.33 1.72 -12.02
N HIS A 270 12.08 2.80 -11.28
CA HIS A 270 12.67 3.04 -9.97
C HIS A 270 11.80 2.55 -8.82
N VAL A 271 10.64 1.96 -9.10
CA VAL A 271 9.72 1.42 -8.09
C VAL A 271 9.23 0.02 -8.44
N TRP A 272 8.74 -0.71 -7.45
CA TRP A 272 8.22 -2.07 -7.61
C TRP A 272 7.17 -2.23 -8.71
N MET A 273 6.29 -1.23 -8.91
CA MET A 273 5.30 -1.24 -9.98
C MET A 273 5.91 -1.41 -11.38
N GLY A 274 7.10 -0.87 -11.64
CA GLY A 274 7.77 -0.97 -12.94
C GLY A 274 8.63 -2.21 -13.11
N VAL A 275 9.11 -2.79 -12.01
CA VAL A 275 10.08 -3.91 -12.04
C VAL A 275 9.52 -5.25 -11.58
N LYS A 276 8.29 -5.29 -11.05
CA LYS A 276 7.61 -6.50 -10.56
C LYS A 276 6.18 -6.61 -11.11
N ASP A 277 5.75 -7.83 -11.41
CA ASP A 277 4.37 -8.14 -11.85
C ASP A 277 3.38 -8.16 -10.67
N ILE A 278 3.17 -6.99 -10.04
CA ILE A 278 2.33 -6.85 -8.83
C ILE A 278 0.99 -6.18 -9.10
N GLN A 279 0.86 -5.36 -10.14
CA GLN A 279 -0.39 -4.64 -10.39
C GLN A 279 -1.46 -5.49 -11.07
N THR A 280 -1.07 -6.54 -11.79
CA THR A 280 -1.97 -7.35 -12.61
C THR A 280 -1.88 -8.83 -12.28
N SER A 281 -1.59 -9.20 -11.03
CA SER A 281 -1.47 -10.60 -10.58
C SER A 281 -2.36 -10.90 -9.37
N GLY A 282 -2.62 -12.19 -9.13
CA GLY A 282 -3.44 -12.65 -8.01
C GLY A 282 -4.85 -12.05 -8.01
N PHE A 283 -5.29 -11.56 -6.85
CA PHE A 283 -6.60 -10.90 -6.68
C PHE A 283 -6.83 -9.72 -7.63
N PHE A 284 -5.76 -8.99 -7.98
CA PHE A 284 -5.84 -7.79 -8.84
C PHE A 284 -5.89 -8.10 -10.34
N HIS A 285 -5.79 -9.38 -10.73
CA HIS A 285 -5.96 -9.78 -12.12
C HIS A 285 -7.45 -9.69 -12.53
N TYR A 286 -7.74 -9.05 -13.67
CA TYR A 286 -9.10 -8.71 -14.10
C TYR A 286 -10.03 -9.90 -14.36
N SER A 287 -9.47 -11.08 -14.65
CA SER A 287 -10.23 -12.26 -15.07
C SER A 287 -11.28 -12.72 -14.06
N SER A 288 -11.04 -12.52 -12.76
CA SER A 288 -11.92 -12.88 -11.64
C SER A 288 -12.82 -11.72 -11.19
N GLN A 289 -12.72 -10.55 -11.85
CA GLN A 289 -13.32 -9.29 -11.38
C GLN A 289 -14.51 -8.82 -12.25
N PHE A 290 -14.91 -9.59 -13.27
CA PHE A 290 -16.10 -9.30 -14.07
C PHE A 290 -17.40 -9.52 -13.29
N ARG A 291 -18.48 -8.82 -13.67
CA ARG A 291 -19.84 -9.07 -13.15
C ARG A 291 -20.71 -9.75 -14.19
N GLY A 292 -21.41 -10.80 -13.77
CA GLY A 292 -22.31 -11.57 -14.61
C GLY A 292 -23.76 -11.35 -14.19
N ARG A 293 -24.36 -12.39 -13.61
CA ARG A 293 -25.74 -12.33 -13.08
C ARG A 293 -25.88 -11.41 -11.88
N ASP A 294 -24.78 -11.14 -11.19
CA ASP A 294 -24.65 -10.26 -10.01
C ASP A 294 -24.44 -8.78 -10.38
N LEU A 295 -24.51 -8.40 -11.67
CA LEU A 295 -24.38 -7.00 -12.09
C LEU A 295 -25.46 -6.08 -11.50
N ILE A 296 -26.66 -6.61 -11.23
CA ILE A 296 -27.77 -5.86 -10.62
C ILE A 296 -28.12 -6.53 -9.30
N GLN A 297 -28.04 -5.78 -8.20
CA GLN A 297 -28.60 -6.23 -6.93
C GLN A 297 -30.13 -6.20 -7.03
N PRO A 298 -30.83 -7.32 -6.73
CA PRO A 298 -32.28 -7.41 -6.89
C PRO A 298 -33.09 -6.66 -5.82
N ALA A 299 -32.45 -6.27 -4.71
CA ALA A 299 -33.10 -5.59 -3.60
C ALA A 299 -33.54 -4.16 -3.98
N LEU A 300 -34.68 -3.72 -3.41
CA LEU A 300 -35.20 -2.36 -3.60
C LEU A 300 -34.28 -1.30 -2.99
N LEU A 301 -33.76 -1.59 -1.79
CA LEU A 301 -32.74 -0.79 -1.13
C LEU A 301 -31.39 -1.42 -1.44
N PHE A 302 -30.41 -0.61 -1.84
CA PHE A 302 -29.09 -1.10 -2.20
C PHE A 302 -28.31 -1.54 -0.96
N ASP A 303 -27.64 -2.69 -1.05
CA ASP A 303 -26.78 -3.21 0.00
C ASP A 303 -25.32 -2.82 -0.23
N TYR A 304 -24.73 -2.14 0.76
CA TYR A 304 -23.34 -1.69 0.73
C TYR A 304 -22.41 -2.64 1.50
N GLU A 305 -22.96 -3.62 2.20
CA GLU A 305 -22.18 -4.55 2.99
C GLU A 305 -21.30 -5.44 2.12
N ILE A 306 -20.18 -5.82 2.70
CA ILE A 306 -19.08 -6.50 2.03
C ILE A 306 -19.21 -8.01 2.11
N SER A 307 -19.79 -8.48 3.21
CA SER A 307 -20.11 -9.87 3.53
C SER A 307 -21.32 -10.38 2.74
N GLY A 308 -22.14 -9.46 2.21
CA GLY A 308 -23.37 -9.77 1.47
C GLY A 308 -23.21 -9.77 -0.05
N PRO A 309 -24.29 -9.45 -0.80
CA PRO A 309 -24.22 -9.21 -2.23
C PRO A 309 -23.16 -8.15 -2.56
N THR A 310 -22.42 -8.36 -3.65
CA THR A 310 -21.33 -7.44 -3.99
C THR A 310 -21.82 -5.99 -4.11
N PRO A 311 -21.17 -5.02 -3.42
CA PRO A 311 -21.51 -3.60 -3.58
C PRO A 311 -21.02 -3.04 -4.91
N PHE A 312 -20.23 -3.80 -5.69
CA PHE A 312 -19.73 -3.40 -7.01
C PHE A 312 -20.72 -3.77 -8.12
N ALA A 313 -21.94 -3.24 -8.00
CA ALA A 313 -23.08 -3.55 -8.86
C ALA A 313 -24.01 -2.33 -9.06
N MET A 314 -24.97 -2.45 -9.98
CA MET A 314 -26.12 -1.54 -10.09
C MET A 314 -27.21 -1.90 -9.08
N GLY A 315 -27.99 -0.92 -8.64
CA GLY A 315 -29.19 -1.18 -7.85
C GLY A 315 -30.41 -1.52 -8.73
N ALA A 316 -31.33 -2.35 -8.23
CA ALA A 316 -32.56 -2.71 -8.96
C ALA A 316 -33.38 -1.47 -9.37
N VAL A 317 -33.56 -0.51 -8.45
CA VAL A 317 -34.32 0.72 -8.73
C VAL A 317 -33.60 1.58 -9.78
N GLN A 318 -32.28 1.70 -9.69
CA GLN A 318 -31.49 2.39 -10.71
C GLN A 318 -31.67 1.74 -12.08
N ALA A 319 -31.54 0.41 -12.17
CA ALA A 319 -31.73 -0.34 -13.40
C ALA A 319 -33.17 -0.23 -13.95
N ALA A 320 -34.18 -0.26 -13.09
CA ALA A 320 -35.59 -0.13 -13.47
C ALA A 320 -35.92 1.26 -14.04
N VAL A 321 -35.43 2.33 -13.41
CA VAL A 321 -35.66 3.70 -13.89
C VAL A 321 -34.90 3.93 -15.22
N ILE A 322 -33.66 3.43 -15.36
CA ILE A 322 -32.93 3.46 -16.64
C ILE A 322 -33.71 2.69 -17.72
N SER A 323 -34.19 1.48 -17.42
CA SER A 323 -34.97 0.66 -18.35
C SER A 323 -36.25 1.37 -18.80
N THR A 324 -36.94 2.05 -17.87
CA THR A 324 -38.10 2.87 -18.21
C THR A 324 -37.71 4.02 -19.14
N GLY A 325 -36.55 4.64 -18.93
CA GLY A 325 -36.00 5.67 -19.82
C GLY A 325 -35.71 5.14 -21.23
N LEU A 326 -35.11 3.96 -21.32
CA LEU A 326 -34.86 3.27 -22.60
C LEU A 326 -36.17 2.95 -23.33
N ILE A 327 -37.19 2.46 -22.62
CA ILE A 327 -38.51 2.18 -23.19
C ILE A 327 -39.17 3.48 -23.69
N ALA A 328 -39.11 4.56 -22.91
CA ALA A 328 -39.64 5.86 -23.32
C ALA A 328 -38.96 6.38 -24.59
N LEU A 329 -37.63 6.25 -24.69
CA LEU A 329 -36.86 6.57 -25.90
C LEU A 329 -37.25 5.71 -27.10
N LEU A 330 -37.45 4.40 -26.90
CA LEU A 330 -37.87 3.48 -27.95
C LEU A 330 -39.27 3.81 -28.46
N VAL A 331 -40.23 4.05 -27.55
CA VAL A 331 -41.61 4.42 -27.90
C VAL A 331 -41.64 5.74 -28.66
N ASP A 332 -40.88 6.74 -28.22
CA ASP A 332 -40.73 8.03 -28.90
C ASP A 332 -40.15 7.83 -30.32
N LEU A 333 -39.09 7.03 -30.45
CA LEU A 333 -38.48 6.68 -31.75
C LEU A 333 -39.49 5.98 -32.68
N LEU A 334 -40.27 5.02 -32.18
CA LEU A 334 -41.28 4.29 -32.95
C LEU A 334 -42.44 5.18 -33.40
N ARG A 335 -42.94 6.06 -32.51
CA ARG A 335 -44.05 6.99 -32.79
C ARG A 335 -43.68 8.06 -33.80
N HIS A 336 -42.42 8.49 -33.82
CA HIS A 336 -41.95 9.59 -34.66
C HIS A 336 -41.13 9.15 -35.89
N ARG A 337 -41.10 7.84 -36.24
CA ARG A 337 -40.39 7.30 -37.43
C ARG A 337 -40.67 8.03 -38.75
N ARG A 338 -41.86 8.65 -38.91
CA ARG A 338 -42.27 9.40 -40.12
C ARG A 338 -42.00 10.91 -40.08
N LYS A 339 -41.76 11.51 -38.92
CA LYS A 339 -41.42 12.94 -38.81
C LYS A 339 -39.92 13.05 -38.56
N ARG A 340 -39.16 13.15 -39.65
CA ARG A 340 -37.73 13.47 -39.60
C ARG A 340 -37.60 14.88 -39.00
N THR A 341 -37.42 14.97 -37.69
CA THR A 341 -37.23 16.23 -36.98
C THR A 341 -35.86 16.78 -37.36
N THR A 342 -35.87 17.57 -38.42
CA THR A 342 -34.76 18.45 -38.83
C THR A 342 -34.64 19.55 -37.77
N GLY A 343 -33.66 19.44 -36.87
CA GLY A 343 -33.28 20.56 -36.00
C GLY A 343 -32.95 20.22 -34.54
N ALA A 344 -32.05 19.26 -34.34
CA ALA A 344 -31.20 19.00 -33.15
C ALA A 344 -30.96 17.49 -33.13
N ARG A 345 -29.73 17.04 -33.36
CA ARG A 345 -29.43 15.62 -33.17
C ARG A 345 -29.65 15.28 -31.70
N SER A 346 -30.71 14.52 -31.41
CA SER A 346 -30.86 13.94 -30.08
C SER A 346 -29.63 13.09 -29.77
N SER A 347 -28.90 13.44 -28.72
CA SER A 347 -27.72 12.69 -28.28
C SER A 347 -28.11 11.36 -27.60
N ALA A 348 -29.42 11.07 -27.49
CA ALA A 348 -29.96 9.87 -26.87
C ALA A 348 -29.34 8.58 -27.44
N ALA A 349 -29.17 8.47 -28.76
CA ALA A 349 -28.55 7.29 -29.36
C ALA A 349 -27.10 7.07 -28.87
N PHE A 350 -26.35 8.16 -28.69
CA PHE A 350 -25.00 8.09 -28.13
C PHE A 350 -25.03 7.69 -26.65
N TRP A 351 -25.98 8.22 -25.85
CA TRP A 351 -26.14 7.83 -24.45
C TRP A 351 -26.47 6.35 -24.29
N VAL A 352 -27.38 5.83 -25.11
CA VAL A 352 -27.75 4.41 -25.13
C VAL A 352 -26.57 3.54 -25.54
N ALA A 353 -25.81 3.93 -26.57
CA ALA A 353 -24.62 3.20 -27.00
C ALA A 353 -23.51 3.21 -25.93
N GLY A 354 -23.28 4.36 -25.28
CA GLY A 354 -22.32 4.51 -24.18
C GLY A 354 -22.70 3.66 -22.96
N PHE A 355 -23.98 3.67 -22.57
CA PHE A 355 -24.52 2.80 -21.53
C PHE A 355 -24.37 1.32 -21.87
N ALA A 356 -24.71 0.90 -23.09
CA ALA A 356 -24.57 -0.49 -23.51
C ALA A 356 -23.10 -0.94 -23.54
N LEU A 357 -22.19 -0.13 -24.10
CA LEU A 357 -20.78 -0.46 -24.18
C LEU A 357 -20.13 -0.53 -22.79
N SER A 358 -20.37 0.46 -21.93
CA SER A 358 -19.88 0.41 -20.53
C SER A 358 -20.43 -0.80 -19.79
N THR A 359 -21.69 -1.17 -20.01
CA THR A 359 -22.28 -2.41 -19.46
C THR A 359 -21.54 -3.66 -19.94
N VAL A 360 -21.26 -3.77 -21.25
CA VAL A 360 -20.50 -4.91 -21.82
C VAL A 360 -19.11 -4.99 -21.21
N MET A 361 -18.42 -3.86 -21.01
CA MET A 361 -17.08 -3.79 -20.41
C MET A 361 -17.01 -4.29 -18.96
N ILE A 362 -18.12 -4.23 -18.22
CA ILE A 362 -18.21 -4.78 -16.84
C ILE A 362 -18.33 -6.31 -16.87
N THR A 363 -18.84 -6.88 -17.95
CA THR A 363 -19.19 -8.30 -18.07
C THR A 363 -18.11 -9.13 -18.77
N PRO A 364 -18.11 -10.48 -18.59
CA PRO A 364 -17.20 -11.37 -19.30
C PRO A 364 -17.30 -11.29 -20.84
N LEU A 365 -18.37 -10.70 -21.39
CA LEU A 365 -18.52 -10.48 -22.83
C LEU A 365 -17.39 -9.63 -23.43
N SER A 366 -16.78 -8.78 -22.61
CA SER A 366 -15.65 -7.95 -23.04
C SER A 366 -14.28 -8.63 -22.90
N ARG A 367 -14.19 -9.85 -22.35
CA ARG A 367 -12.90 -10.52 -22.04
C ARG A 367 -11.91 -10.49 -23.21
N PHE A 368 -12.40 -10.74 -24.44
CA PHE A 368 -11.55 -10.71 -25.64
C PHE A 368 -10.84 -9.37 -25.89
N LEU A 369 -11.39 -8.25 -25.38
CA LEU A 369 -10.75 -6.94 -25.42
C LEU A 369 -9.65 -6.85 -24.35
N TRP A 370 -9.94 -7.28 -23.13
CA TRP A 370 -8.98 -7.26 -22.03
C TRP A 370 -7.74 -8.12 -22.34
N ASP A 371 -7.93 -9.26 -22.99
CA ASP A 371 -6.85 -10.16 -23.40
C ASP A 371 -5.98 -9.58 -24.54
N ARG A 372 -6.48 -8.58 -25.30
CA ARG A 372 -5.81 -8.04 -26.50
C ARG A 372 -5.24 -6.64 -26.33
N PHE A 373 -5.82 -5.83 -25.45
CA PHE A 373 -5.41 -4.44 -25.26
C PHE A 373 -4.58 -4.31 -23.97
N PRO A 374 -3.25 -4.06 -24.07
CA PRO A 374 -2.35 -4.15 -22.92
C PRO A 374 -2.62 -3.11 -21.81
N LEU A 375 -3.33 -2.03 -22.11
CA LEU A 375 -3.71 -1.03 -21.12
C LEU A 375 -4.95 -1.41 -20.29
N LEU A 376 -5.78 -2.35 -20.75
CA LEU A 376 -6.98 -2.75 -20.01
C LEU A 376 -6.66 -3.49 -18.71
N PRO A 377 -5.74 -4.48 -18.66
CA PRO A 377 -5.38 -5.16 -17.42
C PRO A 377 -4.95 -4.23 -16.28
N ILE A 378 -4.32 -3.07 -16.58
CA ILE A 378 -3.91 -2.05 -15.60
C ILE A 378 -5.12 -1.45 -14.85
N ILE A 379 -6.32 -1.48 -15.44
CA ILE A 379 -7.56 -1.06 -14.76
C ILE A 379 -7.89 -1.99 -13.59
N GLN A 380 -7.41 -3.23 -13.59
CA GLN A 380 -7.62 -4.32 -12.61
C GLN A 380 -9.06 -4.81 -12.49
N PHE A 381 -10.00 -3.88 -12.40
CA PHE A 381 -11.37 -4.15 -11.99
C PHE A 381 -12.35 -3.70 -13.07
N PRO A 382 -12.88 -4.62 -13.91
CA PRO A 382 -13.88 -4.30 -14.93
C PRO A 382 -15.11 -3.57 -14.39
N TRP A 383 -15.49 -3.83 -13.13
CA TRP A 383 -16.58 -3.12 -12.47
C TRP A 383 -16.34 -1.61 -12.29
N ARG A 384 -15.12 -1.06 -12.46
CA ARG A 384 -14.88 0.39 -12.49
C ARG A 384 -15.62 1.12 -13.63
N PHE A 385 -16.03 0.39 -14.68
CA PHE A 385 -16.91 0.91 -15.73
C PHE A 385 -18.32 1.28 -15.21
N LEU A 386 -18.71 0.88 -13.99
CA LEU A 386 -19.92 1.36 -13.33
C LEU A 386 -19.95 2.90 -13.20
N SER A 387 -18.79 3.56 -13.10
CA SER A 387 -18.71 5.04 -13.11
C SER A 387 -19.22 5.64 -14.43
N VAL A 388 -18.79 5.08 -15.57
CA VAL A 388 -19.20 5.51 -16.90
C VAL A 388 -20.63 5.09 -17.20
N GLN A 389 -21.03 3.91 -16.74
CA GLN A 389 -22.40 3.42 -16.83
C GLN A 389 -23.37 4.33 -16.04
N ALA A 390 -22.98 4.78 -14.84
CA ALA A 390 -23.75 5.74 -14.04
C ALA A 390 -23.92 7.08 -14.76
N PHE A 391 -22.85 7.58 -15.41
CA PHE A 391 -22.89 8.81 -16.21
C PHE A 391 -23.92 8.73 -17.36
N PHE A 392 -23.84 7.70 -18.21
CA PHE A 392 -24.78 7.54 -19.32
C PHE A 392 -26.19 7.18 -18.85
N GLY A 393 -26.30 6.35 -17.81
CA GLY A 393 -27.57 5.98 -17.18
C GLY A 393 -28.32 7.22 -16.67
N ALA A 394 -27.64 8.15 -15.99
CA ALA A 394 -28.24 9.38 -15.52
C ALA A 394 -28.81 10.26 -16.65
N LEU A 395 -28.13 10.33 -17.80
CA LEU A 395 -28.63 11.03 -18.98
C LEU A 395 -29.87 10.36 -19.58
N ILE A 396 -29.91 9.02 -19.64
CA ILE A 396 -31.09 8.25 -20.07
C ILE A 396 -32.27 8.48 -19.12
N VAL A 397 -32.03 8.51 -17.82
CA VAL A 397 -33.04 8.79 -16.79
C VAL A 397 -33.60 10.21 -16.94
N GLY A 398 -32.76 11.20 -17.27
CA GLY A 398 -33.21 12.56 -17.58
C GLY A 398 -34.21 12.65 -18.74
N GLU A 399 -34.10 11.78 -19.75
CA GLU A 399 -35.01 11.74 -20.92
C GLU A 399 -36.46 11.38 -20.53
N LEU A 400 -36.69 10.77 -19.36
CA LEU A 400 -38.03 10.46 -18.84
C LEU A 400 -38.86 11.71 -18.61
N ALA A 401 -38.33 12.67 -17.85
CA ALA A 401 -39.02 13.92 -17.56
C ALA A 401 -39.14 14.81 -18.82
N GLU A 402 -38.36 14.55 -19.86
CA GLU A 402 -38.48 15.26 -21.14
C GLU A 402 -39.65 14.73 -21.99
N ARG A 403 -39.98 13.43 -21.88
CA ARG A 403 -40.98 12.75 -22.74
C ARG A 403 -42.31 12.45 -22.09
N LEU A 404 -42.34 12.28 -20.77
CA LEU A 404 -43.55 11.90 -20.06
C LEU A 404 -44.39 13.14 -19.68
N PRO A 405 -45.73 12.98 -19.62
CA PRO A 405 -46.60 14.04 -19.12
C PRO A 405 -46.30 14.32 -17.64
N ARG A 406 -46.46 15.58 -17.22
CA ARG A 406 -46.21 16.05 -15.84
C ARG A 406 -44.74 15.86 -15.39
N PRO A 407 -43.80 16.55 -16.05
CA PRO A 407 -42.35 16.34 -15.87
C PRO A 407 -41.85 16.55 -14.43
N TRP A 408 -42.48 17.45 -13.68
CA TRP A 408 -42.15 17.65 -12.26
C TRP A 408 -42.54 16.47 -11.37
N TRP A 409 -43.66 15.80 -11.64
CA TRP A 409 -44.02 14.60 -10.89
C TRP A 409 -43.08 13.44 -11.20
N VAL A 410 -42.70 13.28 -12.46
CA VAL A 410 -41.70 12.29 -12.87
C VAL A 410 -40.36 12.54 -12.18
N ALA A 411 -39.89 13.79 -12.16
CA ALA A 411 -38.64 14.12 -11.46
C ALA A 411 -38.75 13.92 -9.95
N THR A 412 -39.82 14.38 -9.30
CA THR A 412 -39.97 14.22 -7.84
C THR A 412 -40.03 12.75 -7.45
N ILE A 413 -40.86 11.93 -8.11
CA ILE A 413 -41.00 10.51 -7.79
C ILE A 413 -39.72 9.75 -8.14
N GLY A 414 -39.15 9.99 -9.34
CA GLY A 414 -37.90 9.36 -9.75
C GLY A 414 -36.74 9.69 -8.81
N SER A 415 -36.56 10.96 -8.45
CA SER A 415 -35.54 11.39 -7.51
C SER A 415 -35.75 10.81 -6.11
N ALA A 416 -37.00 10.77 -5.61
CA ALA A 416 -37.31 10.14 -4.34
C ALA A 416 -37.00 8.64 -4.33
N LEU A 417 -37.44 7.89 -5.36
CA LEU A 417 -37.17 6.46 -5.49
C LEU A 417 -35.66 6.18 -5.55
N LEU A 418 -34.91 6.93 -6.36
CA LEU A 418 -33.46 6.76 -6.48
C LEU A 418 -32.74 7.09 -5.17
N THR A 419 -33.14 8.18 -4.49
CA THR A 419 -32.55 8.57 -3.21
C THR A 419 -32.84 7.52 -2.14
N ILE A 420 -34.12 7.14 -1.96
CA ILE A 420 -34.54 6.13 -0.96
C ILE A 420 -33.86 4.80 -1.23
N ALA A 421 -33.80 4.34 -2.49
CA ALA A 421 -33.11 3.11 -2.83
C ALA A 421 -31.61 3.16 -2.52
N ALA A 422 -30.97 4.30 -2.78
CA ALA A 422 -29.53 4.47 -2.61
C ALA A 422 -29.11 4.65 -1.14
N VAL A 423 -29.91 5.31 -0.30
CA VAL A 423 -29.51 5.62 1.10
C VAL A 423 -30.33 4.87 2.15
N GLY A 424 -31.47 4.27 1.79
CA GLY A 424 -32.42 3.70 2.75
C GLY A 424 -31.88 2.52 3.56
N ASN A 425 -30.91 1.79 3.01
CA ASN A 425 -30.18 0.73 3.72
C ASN A 425 -28.71 1.10 3.99
N LEU A 426 -28.35 2.39 3.85
CA LEU A 426 -27.00 2.82 4.17
C LEU A 426 -26.84 2.83 5.70
N ARG A 427 -25.97 1.96 6.19
CA ARG A 427 -25.58 1.87 7.60
C ARG A 427 -24.09 2.21 7.67
N PRO A 428 -23.69 3.49 7.74
CA PRO A 428 -22.29 3.83 7.91
C PRO A 428 -21.82 3.43 9.32
N GLU A 429 -20.60 2.91 9.43
CA GLU A 429 -19.87 2.81 10.69
C GLU A 429 -19.01 4.05 10.80
N TYR A 430 -18.74 4.49 12.02
CA TYR A 430 -17.84 5.62 12.23
C TYR A 430 -16.68 5.15 13.10
N LEU A 431 -15.50 5.69 12.80
CA LEU A 431 -14.33 5.46 13.63
C LEU A 431 -14.36 6.53 14.74
N PRO A 432 -14.53 6.15 16.02
CA PRO A 432 -14.66 7.09 17.13
C PRO A 432 -13.30 7.74 17.47
N ILE A 433 -12.92 8.71 16.64
CA ILE A 433 -11.72 9.53 16.77
C ILE A 433 -12.04 11.01 16.55
N ASP A 434 -11.29 11.87 17.23
CA ASP A 434 -11.36 13.32 17.13
C ASP A 434 -10.14 13.88 16.37
N GLU A 435 -10.15 15.18 16.11
CA GLU A 435 -9.10 15.86 15.34
C GLU A 435 -7.71 15.76 15.99
N LEU A 436 -7.65 15.63 17.32
CA LEU A 436 -6.41 15.49 18.09
C LEU A 436 -5.81 14.08 18.02
N ASP A 437 -6.58 13.10 17.57
CA ASP A 437 -6.15 11.71 17.43
C ASP A 437 -5.40 11.47 16.11
N VAL A 438 -5.42 12.42 15.18
CA VAL A 438 -4.64 12.31 13.94
C VAL A 438 -3.23 12.84 14.18
N THR A 439 -2.38 12.01 14.79
CA THR A 439 -0.98 12.32 15.12
C THR A 439 0.00 11.49 14.29
N PRO A 440 1.24 11.96 14.04
CA PRO A 440 2.26 11.15 13.35
C PRO A 440 2.48 9.77 13.99
N GLU A 441 2.42 9.69 15.32
CA GLU A 441 2.54 8.43 16.06
C GLU A 441 1.38 7.47 15.74
N ARG A 442 0.11 7.91 15.84
CA ARG A 442 -1.05 7.05 15.52
C ARG A 442 -1.09 6.65 14.05
N LEU A 443 -0.66 7.53 13.15
CA LEU A 443 -0.54 7.21 11.73
C LEU A 443 0.55 6.15 11.47
N ALA A 444 1.70 6.24 12.16
CA ALA A 444 2.76 5.24 12.08
C ALA A 444 2.33 3.89 12.69
N LEU A 445 1.58 3.92 13.80
CA LEU A 445 0.99 2.73 14.42
C LEU A 445 -0.02 2.05 13.50
N PHE A 446 -0.85 2.82 12.79
CA PHE A 446 -1.76 2.29 11.80
C PHE A 446 -1.01 1.61 10.64
N GLU A 447 0.07 2.21 10.14
CA GLU A 447 0.91 1.60 9.10
C GLU A 447 1.59 0.30 9.59
N SER A 448 2.09 0.26 10.83
CA SER A 448 2.71 -0.95 11.40
C SER A 448 1.70 -2.06 11.70
N PHE A 449 0.53 -1.71 12.23
CA PHE A 449 -0.51 -2.67 12.58
C PHE A 449 -1.25 -3.25 11.37
N THR A 450 -1.37 -2.48 10.27
CA THR A 450 -1.97 -2.97 9.02
C THR A 450 -0.96 -3.53 8.03
N THR A 451 0.31 -3.13 8.13
CA THR A 451 1.40 -3.43 7.20
C THR A 451 1.20 -2.90 5.78
N ASN A 452 0.24 -1.97 5.61
CA ASN A 452 0.01 -1.26 4.36
C ASN A 452 1.02 -0.13 4.16
N ILE A 453 2.21 -0.50 3.71
CA ILE A 453 3.33 0.41 3.51
C ILE A 453 2.96 1.53 2.52
N GLY A 454 3.20 2.78 2.90
CA GLY A 454 3.01 3.94 2.03
C GLY A 454 1.54 4.23 1.66
N THR A 455 0.57 3.72 2.43
CA THR A 455 -0.88 3.73 2.08
C THR A 455 -1.21 2.95 0.81
N THR A 456 -0.43 1.90 0.55
CA THR A 456 -0.59 0.99 -0.59
C THR A 456 -0.68 -0.45 -0.09
N ILE A 457 -1.31 -1.33 -0.88
CA ILE A 457 -1.59 -2.71 -0.46
C ILE A 457 -0.41 -3.64 -0.79
N ARG A 458 0.26 -3.42 -1.92
CA ARG A 458 1.37 -4.29 -2.39
C ARG A 458 2.73 -3.59 -2.38
N GLY A 459 2.82 -2.40 -1.79
CA GLY A 459 4.06 -1.63 -1.75
C GLY A 459 4.48 -1.12 -3.12
N GLU A 460 3.53 -0.78 -3.99
CA GLU A 460 3.80 -0.68 -5.42
C GLU A 460 4.69 0.49 -5.82
N TYR A 461 4.76 1.53 -4.99
CA TYR A 461 5.70 2.65 -5.14
C TYR A 461 6.93 2.54 -4.24
N LEU A 462 7.19 1.37 -3.65
CA LEU A 462 8.44 1.13 -2.91
C LEU A 462 9.61 1.18 -3.90
N PRO A 463 10.73 1.85 -3.57
CA PRO A 463 11.87 1.92 -4.48
C PRO A 463 12.38 0.53 -4.88
N ALA A 464 12.76 0.38 -6.15
CA ALA A 464 13.19 -0.89 -6.74
C ALA A 464 14.38 -1.53 -6.01
N SER A 465 15.24 -0.71 -5.40
CA SER A 465 16.40 -1.16 -4.62
C SER A 465 16.04 -1.77 -3.25
N VAL A 466 14.77 -1.71 -2.83
CA VAL A 466 14.32 -2.27 -1.55
C VAL A 466 13.75 -3.66 -1.78
N GLU A 467 14.46 -4.69 -1.35
CA GLU A 467 14.05 -6.08 -1.42
C GLU A 467 14.85 -6.90 -0.40
N PRO A 468 14.24 -7.56 0.60
CA PRO A 468 12.81 -7.70 0.86
C PRO A 468 12.09 -6.39 1.20
N ARG A 469 10.75 -6.44 1.11
CA ARG A 469 9.87 -5.41 1.69
C ARG A 469 10.15 -5.32 3.20
N PRO A 470 10.34 -4.11 3.77
CA PRO A 470 10.39 -3.94 5.22
C PRO A 470 8.98 -4.06 5.83
N TRP A 471 8.89 -4.49 7.08
CA TRP A 471 7.65 -4.51 7.87
C TRP A 471 7.69 -3.58 9.09
N ALA A 472 8.88 -3.05 9.38
CA ALA A 472 9.11 -2.00 10.36
C ALA A 472 10.39 -1.24 9.95
N SER A 473 10.73 -0.22 10.72
CA SER A 473 12.05 0.40 10.69
C SER A 473 12.51 0.70 12.13
N ALA A 474 13.75 1.15 12.28
CA ALA A 474 14.22 1.66 13.56
C ALA A 474 13.32 2.79 14.11
N ALA A 475 12.75 3.64 13.24
CA ALA A 475 11.84 4.69 13.67
C ALA A 475 10.52 4.16 14.23
N SER A 476 9.92 3.12 13.62
CA SER A 476 8.69 2.53 14.16
C SER A 476 8.93 1.73 15.45
N LEU A 477 10.15 1.22 15.66
CA LEU A 477 10.53 0.50 16.88
C LEU A 477 10.79 1.44 18.07
N ASP A 478 11.25 2.68 17.82
CA ASP A 478 11.53 3.70 18.85
C ASP A 478 10.58 4.92 18.79
N ARG A 479 9.27 4.66 18.88
CA ARG A 479 8.21 5.71 18.98
C ARG A 479 8.31 6.84 17.93
N GLY A 480 8.63 6.49 16.69
CA GLY A 480 8.75 7.44 15.57
C GLY A 480 10.08 8.21 15.53
N ARG A 481 11.05 7.92 16.40
CA ARG A 481 12.35 8.58 16.40
C ARG A 481 13.31 7.89 15.43
N SER A 482 13.60 8.54 14.31
CA SER A 482 14.62 8.06 13.38
C SER A 482 16.01 8.11 14.04
N PRO A 483 16.79 7.01 14.04
CA PRO A 483 18.15 7.02 14.58
C PRO A 483 19.08 7.92 13.74
N PRO A 484 20.20 8.40 14.34
CA PRO A 484 21.21 9.13 13.59
C PRO A 484 21.88 8.26 12.53
N PRO A 485 22.43 8.85 11.46
CA PRO A 485 23.25 8.14 10.48
C PRO A 485 24.33 7.28 11.11
N ALA A 486 24.48 6.05 10.64
CA ALA A 486 25.47 5.10 11.15
C ALA A 486 26.65 4.97 10.18
N ALA A 487 27.85 4.70 10.71
CA ALA A 487 29.03 4.42 9.90
C ALA A 487 29.09 2.92 9.56
N LEU A 488 28.93 2.59 8.28
CA LEU A 488 29.14 1.24 7.75
C LEU A 488 30.62 0.88 7.75
N GLU A 489 31.47 1.86 7.44
CA GLU A 489 32.94 1.76 7.44
C GLU A 489 33.52 3.07 7.99
N GLY A 490 34.69 2.99 8.61
CA GLY A 490 35.32 4.13 9.29
C GLY A 490 34.70 4.44 10.65
N GLN A 491 35.17 5.53 11.27
CA GLN A 491 34.76 5.95 12.61
C GLN A 491 34.23 7.39 12.59
N VAL A 492 33.11 7.60 13.27
CA VAL A 492 32.52 8.91 13.53
C VAL A 492 32.45 9.16 15.03
N THR A 493 32.75 10.37 15.47
CA THR A 493 32.72 10.73 16.90
C THR A 493 31.51 11.58 17.26
N GLU A 494 30.89 12.23 16.28
CA GLU A 494 29.71 13.08 16.47
C GLU A 494 28.77 12.92 15.28
N VAL A 495 27.49 12.68 15.53
CA VAL A 495 26.42 12.72 14.53
C VAL A 495 25.21 13.41 15.15
N THR A 496 24.96 14.66 14.75
CA THR A 496 23.94 15.52 15.36
C THR A 496 22.97 16.03 14.29
N LEU A 497 21.67 15.83 14.49
CA LEU A 497 20.64 16.42 13.63
C LEU A 497 20.53 17.93 13.91
N LEU A 498 20.78 18.76 12.90
CA LEU A 498 20.66 20.21 12.96
C LEU A 498 19.26 20.70 12.57
N GLY A 499 18.52 19.91 11.78
CA GLY A 499 17.14 20.21 11.43
C GLY A 499 16.59 19.28 10.37
N ARG A 500 15.28 19.01 10.46
CA ARG A 500 14.53 18.16 9.53
C ARG A 500 13.31 18.91 9.01
N SER A 501 12.96 18.64 7.76
CA SER A 501 11.69 19.02 7.13
C SER A 501 11.20 17.86 6.27
N ALA A 502 9.98 17.94 5.74
CA ALA A 502 9.42 16.92 4.86
C ALA A 502 10.24 16.63 3.59
N ARG A 503 11.19 17.51 3.23
CA ARG A 503 12.05 17.36 2.04
C ARG A 503 13.54 17.41 2.33
N SER A 504 13.96 17.49 3.59
CA SER A 504 15.37 17.70 3.89
C SER A 504 15.76 17.29 5.29
N GLU A 505 17.00 16.84 5.43
CA GLU A 505 17.67 16.63 6.69
C GLU A 505 19.03 17.32 6.69
N ARG A 506 19.38 18.01 7.78
CA ARG A 506 20.69 18.62 7.96
C ARG A 506 21.39 17.98 9.14
N TRP A 507 22.58 17.46 8.91
CA TRP A 507 23.37 16.72 9.88
C TRP A 507 24.72 17.37 10.06
N ARG A 508 25.22 17.41 11.30
CA ARG A 508 26.64 17.62 11.59
C ARG A 508 27.26 16.26 11.87
N VAL A 509 28.33 15.95 11.16
CA VAL A 509 29.06 14.70 11.30
C VAL A 509 30.54 15.00 11.50
N ASN A 510 31.18 14.41 12.51
CA ASN A 510 32.63 14.45 12.66
C ASN A 510 33.23 13.07 12.38
N VAL A 511 33.98 12.97 11.29
CA VAL A 511 34.65 11.73 10.85
C VAL A 511 36.06 11.70 11.43
N ALA A 512 36.37 10.66 12.20
CA ALA A 512 37.68 10.49 12.83
C ALA A 512 38.68 9.72 11.95
N SER A 513 38.20 8.75 11.17
CA SER A 513 39.02 8.00 10.21
C SER A 513 39.30 8.79 8.92
N ASP A 514 40.27 8.34 8.12
CA ASP A 514 40.61 8.97 6.82
C ASP A 514 39.38 9.11 5.90
N GLN A 515 38.48 8.13 5.96
CA GLN A 515 37.19 8.13 5.32
C GLN A 515 36.16 7.38 6.17
N ALA A 516 34.89 7.73 6.05
CA ALA A 516 33.75 6.95 6.55
C ALA A 516 32.65 6.81 5.49
N HIS A 517 32.05 5.63 5.40
CA HIS A 517 30.85 5.36 4.60
C HIS A 517 29.64 5.38 5.52
N LEU A 518 28.74 6.34 5.33
CA LEU A 518 27.59 6.58 6.19
C LEU A 518 26.29 6.12 5.52
N VAL A 519 25.39 5.56 6.32
CA VAL A 519 24.00 5.24 5.94
C VAL A 519 23.02 6.18 6.62
N PHE A 520 22.03 6.64 5.88
CA PHE A 520 20.93 7.49 6.34
C PHE A 520 19.63 6.70 6.28
N TYR A 521 18.80 6.81 7.31
CA TYR A 521 17.52 6.09 7.42
C TYR A 521 16.40 6.76 6.60
N THR A 522 16.71 7.00 5.33
CA THR A 522 15.81 7.56 4.32
C THR A 522 15.93 6.68 3.08
N LEU A 523 14.80 6.24 2.53
CA LEU A 523 14.81 5.48 1.27
C LEU A 523 15.29 6.37 0.11
N TYR A 524 16.17 5.81 -0.70
CA TYR A 524 16.61 6.44 -1.93
C TYR A 524 15.50 6.38 -2.98
N PHE A 525 15.34 7.49 -3.68
CA PHE A 525 14.49 7.64 -4.86
C PHE A 525 15.10 8.77 -5.71
N PRO A 526 15.03 8.71 -7.06
CA PRO A 526 15.55 9.79 -7.90
C PRO A 526 15.03 11.15 -7.45
N GLY A 527 15.95 12.10 -7.28
CA GLY A 527 15.67 13.43 -6.74
C GLY A 527 16.34 13.73 -5.40
N TRP A 528 16.72 12.71 -4.62
CA TRP A 528 17.59 12.94 -3.46
C TRP A 528 18.98 13.44 -3.88
N ARG A 529 19.51 14.40 -3.13
CA ARG A 529 20.86 14.95 -3.28
C ARG A 529 21.45 15.25 -1.92
N ALA A 530 22.74 15.01 -1.74
CA ALA A 530 23.49 15.44 -0.58
C ALA A 530 24.48 16.55 -0.96
N ASP A 531 24.53 17.60 -0.15
CA ASP A 531 25.50 18.67 -0.28
C ASP A 531 26.27 18.84 1.04
N ARG A 532 27.59 18.99 0.97
CA ARG A 532 28.43 19.46 2.07
C ARG A 532 28.35 20.98 2.12
N VAL A 533 28.00 21.53 3.28
CA VAL A 533 27.84 22.98 3.50
C VAL A 533 29.02 23.51 4.31
N THR A 534 29.69 24.54 3.80
CA THR A 534 30.80 25.22 4.47
C THR A 534 30.64 26.74 4.33
N GLY A 535 30.13 27.39 5.37
CA GLY A 535 29.73 28.80 5.29
C GLY A 535 28.63 29.01 4.24
N GLU A 536 28.89 29.87 3.25
CA GLU A 536 27.98 30.11 2.13
C GLU A 536 28.19 29.14 0.94
N ARG A 537 29.25 28.33 0.95
CA ARG A 537 29.56 27.38 -0.13
C ARG A 537 28.89 26.04 0.11
N SER A 538 28.44 25.40 -0.98
CA SER A 538 27.94 24.03 -0.98
C SER A 538 28.64 23.20 -2.04
N GLU A 539 29.17 22.04 -1.66
CA GLU A 539 29.79 21.06 -2.55
C GLU A 539 28.88 19.83 -2.67
N ARG A 540 28.67 19.34 -3.89
CA ARG A 540 27.80 18.18 -4.12
C ARG A 540 28.52 16.88 -3.76
N LEU A 541 27.86 16.05 -2.97
CA LEU A 541 28.33 14.72 -2.60
C LEU A 541 27.66 13.67 -3.48
N ALA A 542 28.40 12.61 -3.81
CA ALA A 542 27.82 11.42 -4.41
C ALA A 542 26.99 10.66 -3.36
N ILE A 543 25.79 10.23 -3.76
CA ILE A 543 24.94 9.36 -2.96
C ILE A 543 24.55 8.14 -3.79
N GLU A 544 24.38 7.02 -3.13
CA GLU A 544 23.94 5.76 -3.76
C GLU A 544 22.95 5.03 -2.84
N PRO A 545 21.94 4.34 -3.41
CA PRO A 545 21.12 3.40 -2.65
C PRO A 545 22.00 2.24 -2.19
N LEU A 546 21.91 1.86 -0.92
CA LEU A 546 22.49 0.61 -0.48
C LEU A 546 21.78 -0.57 -1.14
N PRO A 547 22.51 -1.64 -1.49
CA PRO A 547 21.91 -2.86 -2.02
C PRO A 547 20.82 -3.35 -1.08
N ASN A 548 19.66 -3.70 -1.65
CA ASN A 548 18.55 -4.44 -1.04
C ASN A 548 17.80 -3.73 0.13
N SER A 549 18.44 -2.85 0.92
CA SER A 549 17.79 -1.99 1.91
C SER A 549 17.26 -0.70 1.28
N GLY A 550 17.84 -0.28 0.16
CA GLY A 550 17.49 0.93 -0.58
C GLY A 550 17.70 2.24 0.21
N LEU A 551 18.44 2.20 1.31
CA LEU A 551 18.74 3.38 2.13
C LEU A 551 19.78 4.28 1.44
N VAL A 552 19.67 5.59 1.64
CA VAL A 552 20.66 6.55 1.13
C VAL A 552 22.00 6.35 1.85
N SER A 553 23.09 6.26 1.09
CA SER A 553 24.46 6.26 1.65
C SER A 553 25.39 7.24 0.95
N LEU A 554 26.47 7.65 1.63
CA LEU A 554 27.53 8.50 1.09
C LEU A 554 28.86 8.30 1.81
N ARG A 555 29.95 8.67 1.15
CA ARG A 555 31.31 8.64 1.72
C ARG A 555 31.79 10.05 2.07
N LEU A 556 32.43 10.19 3.23
CA LEU A 556 33.05 11.43 3.69
C LEU A 556 34.51 11.18 4.05
N SER A 557 35.34 12.17 3.75
CA SER A 557 36.71 12.26 4.24
C SER A 557 36.76 12.52 5.75
N GLN A 558 37.94 12.41 6.35
CA GLN A 558 38.19 12.86 7.72
C GLN A 558 37.79 14.33 7.94
N GLY A 559 37.32 14.62 9.16
CA GLY A 559 37.02 15.96 9.65
C GLY A 559 35.53 16.23 9.90
N GLN A 560 35.23 17.48 10.23
CA GLN A 560 33.87 17.93 10.51
C GLN A 560 33.15 18.33 9.24
N HIS A 561 31.95 17.80 9.05
CA HIS A 561 31.09 18.06 7.91
C HIS A 561 29.70 18.50 8.36
N THR A 562 29.15 19.50 7.68
CA THR A 562 27.71 19.77 7.73
C THR A 562 27.10 19.28 6.42
N ILE A 563 26.21 18.30 6.50
CA ILE A 563 25.60 17.62 5.36
C ILE A 563 24.14 18.06 5.27
N SER A 564 23.70 18.35 4.05
CA SER A 564 22.31 18.68 3.74
C SER A 564 21.80 17.66 2.74
N LEU A 565 21.01 16.69 3.22
CA LEU A 565 20.30 15.73 2.39
C LEU A 565 18.95 16.36 2.00
N ARG A 566 18.67 16.51 0.70
CA ARG A 566 17.49 17.21 0.20
C ARG A 566 16.84 16.48 -0.97
N PHE A 567 15.52 16.36 -0.92
CA PHE A 567 14.72 15.93 -2.05
C PHE A 567 14.44 17.13 -2.95
N VAL A 568 14.92 17.05 -4.19
CA VAL A 568 14.80 18.12 -5.19
C VAL A 568 14.26 17.59 -6.51
N ARG A 569 13.76 18.50 -7.34
CA ARG A 569 13.31 18.18 -8.69
C ARG A 569 14.50 17.77 -9.56
N THR A 570 14.34 16.69 -10.31
CA THR A 570 15.22 16.33 -11.43
C THR A 570 14.96 17.28 -12.61
N PRO A 571 15.86 17.37 -13.60
CA PRO A 571 15.63 18.17 -14.81
C PRO A 571 14.34 17.81 -15.54
N GLU A 572 14.00 16.53 -15.62
CA GLU A 572 12.81 15.99 -16.28
C GLU A 572 11.55 16.47 -15.55
N ARG A 573 11.55 16.37 -14.22
CA ARG A 573 10.48 16.92 -13.36
C ARG A 573 10.33 18.42 -13.50
N TRP A 574 11.44 19.16 -13.61
CA TRP A 574 11.40 20.60 -13.87
C TRP A 574 10.71 20.93 -15.20
N ILE A 575 11.04 20.19 -16.27
CA ILE A 575 10.42 20.38 -17.58
C ILE A 575 8.92 20.07 -17.52
N ALA A 576 8.54 18.95 -16.88
CA ALA A 576 7.14 18.57 -16.71
C ALA A 576 6.35 19.60 -15.90
N ASP A 577 6.90 20.08 -14.79
CA ASP A 577 6.30 21.13 -13.96
C ASP A 577 6.15 22.45 -14.74
N LEU A 578 7.15 22.81 -15.57
CA LEU A 578 7.09 23.99 -16.45
C LEU A 578 6.02 23.86 -17.54
N ILE A 579 5.85 22.67 -18.12
CA ILE A 579 4.78 22.38 -19.09
C ILE A 579 3.41 22.52 -18.42
N SER A 580 3.22 21.93 -17.24
CA SER A 580 2.00 22.07 -16.43
C SER A 580 1.71 23.53 -16.09
N LEU A 581 2.72 24.29 -15.66
CA LEU A 581 2.60 25.72 -15.36
C LEU A 581 2.24 26.53 -16.60
N ALA A 582 2.94 26.32 -17.72
CA ALA A 582 2.68 27.00 -18.99
C ALA A 582 1.27 26.70 -19.51
N ALA A 583 0.79 25.46 -19.38
CA ALA A 583 -0.58 25.09 -19.69
C ALA A 583 -1.59 25.84 -18.81
N GLY A 584 -1.36 25.87 -17.49
CA GLY A 584 -2.18 26.64 -16.54
C GLY A 584 -2.24 28.14 -16.87
N LEU A 585 -1.10 28.75 -17.17
CA LEU A 585 -1.02 30.16 -17.59
C LEU A 585 -1.73 30.40 -18.93
N THR A 586 -1.60 29.49 -19.89
CA THR A 586 -2.27 29.57 -21.20
C THR A 586 -3.80 29.47 -21.05
N ILE A 587 -4.26 28.57 -20.19
CA ILE A 587 -5.68 28.44 -19.81
C ILE A 587 -6.17 29.75 -19.17
N GLY A 588 -5.43 30.30 -18.21
CA GLY A 588 -5.76 31.58 -17.56
C GLY A 588 -5.83 32.74 -18.56
N ALA A 589 -4.83 32.86 -19.43
CA ALA A 589 -4.76 33.88 -20.48
C ALA A 589 -5.93 33.76 -21.46
N SER A 590 -6.34 32.54 -21.81
CA SER A 590 -7.49 32.29 -22.71
C SER A 590 -8.80 32.88 -22.17
N PHE A 591 -9.01 32.88 -20.85
CA PHE A 591 -10.17 33.54 -20.23
C PHE A 591 -10.09 35.07 -20.22
N VAL A 592 -8.87 35.62 -20.11
CA VAL A 592 -8.63 37.07 -20.08
C VAL A 592 -8.72 37.67 -21.48
N LEU A 593 -8.05 37.07 -22.46
CA LEU A 593 -7.93 37.57 -23.83
C LEU A 593 -9.28 37.61 -24.56
N GLU A 594 -10.14 36.62 -24.37
CA GLU A 594 -11.50 36.60 -24.96
C GLU A 594 -12.40 37.70 -24.41
N ARG A 595 -12.06 38.26 -23.24
CA ARG A 595 -12.82 39.36 -22.64
C ARG A 595 -12.29 40.73 -23.07
N GLY A 596 -11.09 40.86 -23.64
CA GLY A 596 -10.45 42.14 -24.00
C GLY A 596 -9.82 42.89 -22.80
N PRO A 597 -9.06 43.99 -23.01
CA PRO A 597 -8.32 44.68 -21.94
C PRO A 597 -9.22 45.12 -20.77
N LEU A 598 -8.68 45.02 -19.55
CA LEU A 598 -9.34 45.37 -18.29
C LEU A 598 -9.57 46.89 -18.19
N ARG A 599 -10.63 47.42 -18.79
CA ARG A 599 -11.02 48.84 -18.65
C ARG A 599 -11.93 49.07 -17.44
N GLY A 600 -11.63 50.10 -16.64
CA GLY A 600 -12.44 50.73 -15.58
C GLY A 600 -13.40 49.83 -14.78
N THR A 601 -14.62 49.65 -15.29
CA THR A 601 -15.70 48.86 -14.66
C THR A 601 -15.37 47.37 -14.48
N ARG A 602 -14.43 46.83 -15.26
CA ARG A 602 -14.01 45.41 -15.18
C ARG A 602 -12.96 45.17 -14.11
N TRP A 603 -12.01 46.10 -13.93
CA TRP A 603 -11.07 46.05 -12.82
C TRP A 603 -11.82 46.04 -11.49
N LYS A 604 -12.85 46.90 -11.34
CA LYS A 604 -13.74 46.90 -10.17
C LYS A 604 -14.41 45.53 -9.92
N ARG A 605 -14.76 44.78 -10.97
CA ARG A 605 -15.34 43.43 -10.83
C ARG A 605 -14.31 42.37 -10.44
N VAL A 606 -13.08 42.47 -10.95
CA VAL A 606 -11.98 41.59 -10.55
C VAL A 606 -11.61 41.83 -9.10
N VAL A 607 -11.47 43.10 -8.70
CA VAL A 607 -11.23 43.48 -7.30
C VAL A 607 -12.39 43.06 -6.41
N ALA A 608 -13.65 43.22 -6.83
CA ALA A 608 -14.81 42.75 -6.07
C ALA A 608 -14.86 41.21 -5.98
N ALA A 609 -14.48 40.48 -7.03
CA ALA A 609 -14.39 39.03 -7.00
C ALA A 609 -13.26 38.54 -6.09
N ALA A 610 -12.09 39.19 -6.13
CA ALA A 610 -10.98 38.93 -5.23
C ALA A 610 -11.34 39.25 -3.77
N GLY A 611 -12.02 40.38 -3.53
CA GLY A 611 -12.54 40.74 -2.21
C GLY A 611 -13.60 39.75 -1.70
N GLY A 612 -14.53 39.34 -2.56
CA GLY A 612 -15.53 38.31 -2.24
C GLY A 612 -14.89 36.94 -1.96
N PHE A 613 -13.84 36.58 -2.70
CA PHE A 613 -13.04 35.38 -2.43
C PHE A 613 -12.30 35.49 -1.10
N GLY A 614 -11.70 36.64 -0.80
CA GLY A 614 -11.08 36.90 0.50
C GLY A 614 -12.08 36.82 1.67
N VAL A 615 -13.29 37.36 1.51
CA VAL A 615 -14.38 37.21 2.49
C VAL A 615 -14.78 35.75 2.65
N LEU A 616 -14.91 34.99 1.55
CA LEU A 616 -15.21 33.56 1.59
C LEU A 616 -14.13 32.79 2.36
N LEU A 617 -12.85 33.05 2.09
CA LEU A 617 -11.74 32.43 2.82
C LEU A 617 -11.77 32.82 4.31
N GLY A 618 -12.08 34.08 4.63
CA GLY A 618 -12.25 34.54 6.01
C GLY A 618 -13.42 33.84 6.72
N VAL A 619 -14.55 33.67 6.06
CA VAL A 619 -15.71 32.93 6.59
C VAL A 619 -15.37 31.46 6.79
N LEU A 620 -14.73 30.82 5.82
CA LEU A 620 -14.28 29.43 5.94
C LEU A 620 -13.28 29.26 7.08
N PHE A 621 -12.34 30.18 7.25
CA PHE A 621 -11.39 30.18 8.36
C PHE A 621 -12.12 30.26 9.71
N LEU A 622 -13.06 31.21 9.87
CA LEU A 622 -13.85 31.36 11.09
C LEU A 622 -14.72 30.13 11.38
N LEU A 623 -15.41 29.60 10.37
CA LEU A 623 -16.21 28.37 10.49
C LEU A 623 -15.36 27.18 10.91
N GLY A 624 -14.17 27.03 10.32
CA GLY A 624 -13.22 25.99 10.69
C GLY A 624 -12.82 26.05 12.15
N GLY A 625 -12.48 27.24 12.65
CA GLY A 625 -12.17 27.45 14.06
C GLY A 625 -13.35 27.12 14.98
N MET A 626 -14.56 27.51 14.61
CA MET A 626 -15.78 27.23 15.41
C MET A 626 -16.15 25.75 15.43
N LEU A 627 -15.99 25.04 14.31
CA LEU A 627 -16.32 23.62 14.19
C LEU A 627 -15.24 22.72 14.80
N SER A 628 -13.96 23.09 14.66
CA SER A 628 -12.85 22.32 15.24
C SER A 628 -12.78 22.46 16.76
N ALA A 629 -13.34 23.53 17.35
CA ALA A 629 -13.40 23.72 18.80
C ALA A 629 -14.46 22.86 19.51
N ARG A 630 -15.29 22.10 18.78
CA ARG A 630 -16.48 21.43 19.32
C ARG A 630 -16.31 19.94 19.69
N GLY A 631 -15.13 19.34 19.59
CA GLY A 631 -14.98 17.90 19.84
C GLY A 631 -13.62 17.55 20.41
N SER A 632 -13.42 17.75 21.71
CA SER A 632 -12.46 16.93 22.46
C SER A 632 -13.24 16.04 23.40
N THR A 633 -13.42 14.79 23.01
CA THR A 633 -13.63 13.73 24.00
C THR A 633 -12.39 13.64 24.90
N SER A 634 -12.62 13.19 26.13
CA SER A 634 -11.61 13.15 27.18
C SER A 634 -10.40 12.34 26.74
N THR A 635 -9.19 12.80 27.05
CA THR A 635 -7.95 12.01 26.88
C THR A 635 -7.89 10.75 27.76
N ALA A 636 -8.96 10.45 28.50
CA ALA A 636 -9.04 9.36 29.47
C ALA A 636 -9.81 8.12 28.97
N ASP A 637 -10.41 8.15 27.78
CA ASP A 637 -11.17 7.01 27.25
C ASP A 637 -10.20 5.87 26.84
N PRO A 638 -10.57 4.59 27.09
CA PRO A 638 -9.73 3.47 26.70
C PRO A 638 -9.62 3.38 25.17
N LEU A 639 -8.39 3.25 24.69
CA LEU A 639 -8.11 3.08 23.27
C LEU A 639 -7.98 1.60 22.91
N SER A 640 -8.53 1.21 21.78
CA SER A 640 -8.34 -0.13 21.22
C SER A 640 -8.24 -0.09 19.70
N MET A 641 -7.88 -1.23 19.13
CA MET A 641 -7.92 -1.52 17.70
C MET A 641 -8.02 -3.03 17.49
N ASP A 642 -8.53 -3.42 16.33
CA ASP A 642 -8.55 -4.81 15.87
C ASP A 642 -8.17 -4.88 14.39
N PHE A 643 -7.52 -5.96 13.97
CA PHE A 643 -7.01 -6.07 12.60
C PHE A 643 -8.13 -6.20 11.57
N ASP A 644 -9.17 -6.96 11.89
CA ASP A 644 -10.17 -7.41 10.92
C ASP A 644 -11.11 -6.28 10.48
N ARG A 645 -11.44 -5.38 11.42
CA ARG A 645 -12.41 -4.32 11.18
C ARG A 645 -11.88 -2.94 11.51
N MET A 646 -11.40 -2.64 12.72
CA MET A 646 -11.03 -1.28 13.15
C MET A 646 -9.54 -1.14 13.52
N PRO A 647 -8.60 -1.20 12.55
CA PRO A 647 -7.16 -1.26 12.83
C PRO A 647 -6.50 0.10 13.09
N PHE A 648 -7.30 1.15 13.27
CA PHE A 648 -6.82 2.44 13.74
C PHE A 648 -7.14 2.57 15.23
N LEU A 649 -6.16 3.03 16.01
CA LEU A 649 -6.30 3.20 17.44
C LEU A 649 -7.38 4.26 17.78
N HIS A 650 -8.51 3.81 18.31
CA HIS A 650 -9.74 4.60 18.48
C HIS A 650 -10.32 4.50 19.90
N HIS A 651 -11.21 5.44 20.26
CA HIS A 651 -11.83 5.52 21.58
C HIS A 651 -13.01 4.56 21.71
N ASN A 652 -13.30 4.12 22.93
CA ASN A 652 -14.48 3.29 23.23
C ASN A 652 -15.32 4.00 24.31
N PRO A 653 -16.14 5.00 23.96
CA PRO A 653 -16.83 5.85 24.93
C PRO A 653 -17.79 5.07 25.84
N ASP A 654 -18.42 4.03 25.30
CA ASP A 654 -19.30 3.13 26.05
C ASP A 654 -18.58 1.91 26.63
N GLY A 655 -17.25 1.81 26.46
CA GLY A 655 -16.44 0.63 26.77
C GLY A 655 -16.41 -0.40 25.64
N ILE A 656 -15.51 -1.39 25.75
CA ILE A 656 -15.39 -2.50 24.79
C ILE A 656 -16.37 -3.60 25.20
N ASP A 657 -17.37 -3.85 24.38
CA ASP A 657 -18.42 -4.84 24.64
C ASP A 657 -18.02 -6.23 24.10
N PHE A 658 -17.95 -7.22 24.98
CA PHE A 658 -17.72 -8.63 24.65
C PHE A 658 -19.05 -9.36 24.59
N ASP A 659 -19.79 -9.13 23.49
CA ASP A 659 -21.07 -9.78 23.15
C ASP A 659 -22.12 -9.68 24.27
N GLY A 660 -22.16 -8.55 25.00
CA GLY A 660 -23.07 -8.30 26.10
C GLY A 660 -22.79 -9.10 27.38
N ARG A 661 -21.72 -9.92 27.41
CA ARG A 661 -21.39 -10.78 28.56
C ARG A 661 -20.37 -10.12 29.50
N ALA A 662 -19.47 -9.32 28.96
CA ALA A 662 -18.55 -8.48 29.72
C ALA A 662 -18.31 -7.16 29.01
N ARG A 663 -18.01 -6.12 29.77
CA ARG A 663 -17.68 -4.81 29.20
C ARG A 663 -16.48 -4.16 29.88
N LEU A 664 -15.44 -3.89 29.09
CA LEU A 664 -14.23 -3.22 29.56
C LEU A 664 -14.43 -1.69 29.50
N LEU A 665 -14.47 -1.04 30.65
CA LEU A 665 -14.70 0.39 30.77
C LEU A 665 -13.41 1.22 30.72
N ALA A 666 -12.29 0.67 31.19
CA ALA A 666 -11.01 1.36 31.23
C ALA A 666 -9.85 0.38 31.46
N TYR A 667 -8.63 0.80 31.15
CA TYR A 667 -7.41 0.09 31.56
C TYR A 667 -6.31 1.07 31.95
N GLN A 668 -5.33 0.61 32.74
CA GLN A 668 -4.18 1.41 33.14
C GLN A 668 -2.91 0.54 33.21
N TYR A 669 -1.82 1.06 32.66
CA TYR A 669 -0.47 0.51 32.75
C TYR A 669 0.58 1.55 32.30
N GLU A 670 1.86 1.24 32.51
CA GLU A 670 2.98 2.01 31.96
C GLU A 670 3.29 1.56 30.54
N GLU A 671 3.32 2.50 29.58
CA GLU A 671 3.59 2.18 28.18
C GLU A 671 5.05 1.83 27.90
N THR A 672 5.95 2.08 28.85
CA THR A 672 7.36 1.69 28.75
C THR A 672 7.70 0.78 29.92
N VAL A 673 8.32 -0.36 29.63
CA VAL A 673 8.70 -1.35 30.65
C VAL A 673 10.09 -1.88 30.37
N SER A 674 10.86 -2.15 31.42
CA SER A 674 12.22 -2.70 31.27
C SER A 674 12.20 -4.22 31.12
N GLY A 675 13.14 -4.79 30.38
CA GLY A 675 13.37 -6.24 30.37
C GLY A 675 13.65 -6.76 31.78
N GLY A 676 13.12 -7.94 32.12
CA GLY A 676 13.27 -8.57 33.44
C GLY A 676 12.40 -7.99 34.55
N SER A 677 11.66 -6.91 34.26
CA SER A 677 10.63 -6.38 35.17
C SER A 677 9.27 -7.01 34.90
N ALA A 678 8.20 -6.52 35.53
CA ALA A 678 6.84 -6.99 35.26
C ALA A 678 5.91 -5.83 34.91
N LEU A 679 5.18 -5.95 33.81
CA LEU A 679 4.14 -5.01 33.43
C LEU A 679 2.87 -5.34 34.21
N THR A 680 2.43 -4.41 35.07
CA THR A 680 1.13 -4.53 35.75
C THR A 680 0.07 -3.83 34.93
N VAL A 681 -0.96 -4.57 34.52
CA VAL A 681 -2.11 -4.04 33.79
C VAL A 681 -3.36 -4.19 34.64
N THR A 682 -4.04 -3.08 34.90
CA THR A 682 -5.31 -3.05 35.61
C THR A 682 -6.43 -2.85 34.59
N LEU A 683 -7.40 -3.75 34.56
CA LEU A 683 -8.58 -3.68 33.69
C LEU A 683 -9.81 -3.40 34.56
N ARG A 684 -10.64 -2.44 34.17
CA ARG A 684 -11.88 -2.10 34.87
C ARG A 684 -13.08 -2.58 34.06
N TRP A 685 -13.91 -3.42 34.68
CA TRP A 685 -15.07 -4.05 34.07
C TRP A 685 -16.37 -3.48 34.67
N MET A 686 -17.42 -3.45 33.86
CA MET A 686 -18.79 -3.16 34.34
C MET A 686 -19.46 -4.44 34.85
N ASP A 687 -19.32 -5.51 34.08
CA ASP A 687 -19.93 -6.83 34.20
C ASP A 687 -18.99 -7.88 33.57
N GLY A 688 -19.20 -9.16 33.89
CA GLY A 688 -18.36 -10.26 33.43
C GLY A 688 -18.18 -11.43 34.41
N ALA A 689 -19.12 -11.63 35.34
CA ALA A 689 -19.03 -12.73 36.29
C ALA A 689 -18.85 -14.09 35.57
N ASP A 690 -17.98 -14.94 36.12
CA ASP A 690 -17.65 -16.28 35.62
C ASP A 690 -16.88 -16.34 34.27
N LEU A 691 -16.44 -15.20 33.73
CA LEU A 691 -15.57 -15.14 32.54
C LEU A 691 -14.08 -15.03 32.90
N ILE A 692 -13.20 -15.37 31.96
CA ILE A 692 -11.74 -15.26 32.10
C ILE A 692 -11.21 -14.20 31.15
N ALA A 693 -10.53 -13.19 31.69
CA ALA A 693 -9.71 -12.27 30.91
C ALA A 693 -8.32 -12.87 30.71
N ASP A 694 -7.92 -13.06 29.45
CA ASP A 694 -6.60 -13.53 29.02
C ASP A 694 -5.85 -12.38 28.37
N LEU A 695 -4.88 -11.83 29.09
CA LEU A 695 -4.06 -10.72 28.62
C LEU A 695 -2.70 -11.23 28.16
N ARG A 696 -2.30 -10.87 26.94
CA ARG A 696 -1.07 -11.35 26.29
C ARG A 696 -0.25 -10.19 25.78
N LEU A 697 1.04 -10.19 26.09
CA LEU A 697 2.01 -9.31 25.45
C LEU A 697 2.59 -10.04 24.24
N VAL A 698 2.30 -9.56 23.03
CA VAL A 698 2.59 -10.26 21.78
C VAL A 698 3.47 -9.42 20.84
N SER A 699 4.17 -10.10 19.94
CA SER A 699 4.96 -9.46 18.88
C SER A 699 4.04 -8.68 17.92
N PRO A 700 4.56 -7.64 17.24
CA PRO A 700 3.86 -6.98 16.14
C PRO A 700 3.42 -7.89 14.99
N ALA A 701 3.95 -9.12 14.90
CA ALA A 701 3.49 -10.11 13.92
C ALA A 701 2.17 -10.80 14.27
N ASP A 702 1.72 -10.76 15.53
CA ASP A 702 0.51 -11.46 16.00
C ASP A 702 -0.79 -11.07 15.26
N PRO A 703 -1.04 -9.79 14.93
CA PRO A 703 -2.25 -9.40 14.18
C PRO A 703 -2.32 -9.96 12.76
N HIS A 704 -1.21 -10.49 12.20
CA HIS A 704 -1.11 -10.82 10.78
C HIS A 704 -1.21 -12.33 10.50
N PRO A 705 -2.34 -12.82 9.97
CA PRO A 705 -2.51 -14.24 9.67
C PRO A 705 -1.56 -14.74 8.57
N ASP A 706 -1.16 -13.89 7.62
CA ASP A 706 -0.18 -14.24 6.57
C ASP A 706 1.22 -14.52 7.14
N LEU A 707 1.48 -14.11 8.38
CA LEU A 707 2.72 -14.36 9.12
C LEU A 707 2.56 -15.50 10.14
N ALA A 708 1.48 -16.27 10.07
CA ALA A 708 1.25 -17.41 10.94
C ALA A 708 2.24 -18.57 10.67
N PRO A 709 2.56 -19.39 11.69
CA PRO A 709 2.21 -19.21 13.09
C PRO A 709 2.99 -18.03 13.71
N ALA A 710 2.27 -17.14 14.40
CA ALA A 710 2.85 -16.06 15.19
C ALA A 710 3.69 -16.62 16.36
N PRO A 711 4.68 -15.87 16.88
CA PRO A 711 5.45 -16.30 18.04
C PRO A 711 4.55 -16.58 19.25
N ALA A 712 5.08 -17.34 20.21
CA ALA A 712 4.45 -17.40 21.52
C ALA A 712 4.35 -15.97 22.11
N PRO A 713 3.28 -15.66 22.86
CA PRO A 713 3.25 -14.43 23.65
C PRO A 713 4.51 -14.32 24.49
N LEU A 714 5.08 -13.11 24.55
CA LEU A 714 6.23 -12.81 25.39
C LEU A 714 5.88 -13.01 26.88
N SER A 715 4.63 -12.71 27.24
CA SER A 715 4.03 -12.98 28.54
C SER A 715 2.52 -13.16 28.39
N GLU A 716 1.91 -13.96 29.26
CA GLU A 716 0.46 -14.21 29.32
C GLU A 716 0.02 -14.21 30.79
N ALA A 717 -1.15 -13.63 31.08
CA ALA A 717 -1.76 -13.65 32.40
C ALA A 717 -3.28 -13.82 32.26
N ARG A 718 -3.80 -14.94 32.77
CA ARG A 718 -5.22 -15.24 32.83
C ARG A 718 -5.77 -14.95 34.21
N THR A 719 -6.89 -14.24 34.28
CA THR A 719 -7.51 -13.86 35.55
C THR A 719 -9.02 -13.92 35.41
N PRO A 720 -9.74 -14.62 36.32
CA PRO A 720 -11.20 -14.56 36.38
C PRO A 720 -11.68 -13.11 36.57
N ILE A 721 -12.77 -12.73 35.92
CA ILE A 721 -13.40 -11.42 36.08
C ILE A 721 -14.31 -11.48 37.32
N GLU A 722 -13.67 -11.49 38.49
CA GLU A 722 -14.34 -11.46 39.79
C GLU A 722 -14.46 -10.00 40.29
N GLY A 723 -15.60 -9.37 40.02
CA GLY A 723 -15.88 -7.98 40.41
C GLY A 723 -15.61 -6.95 39.30
N THR A 724 -15.35 -5.69 39.68
CA THR A 724 -15.25 -4.56 38.74
C THR A 724 -13.82 -4.27 38.28
N THR A 725 -12.81 -5.01 38.76
CA THR A 725 -11.41 -4.75 38.42
C THR A 725 -10.60 -6.04 38.46
N THR A 726 -9.84 -6.31 37.41
CA THR A 726 -8.84 -7.38 37.37
C THR A 726 -7.44 -6.79 37.28
N ARG A 727 -6.47 -7.48 37.90
CA ARG A 727 -5.06 -7.10 37.88
C ARG A 727 -4.24 -8.21 37.24
N HIS A 728 -3.61 -7.91 36.12
CA HIS A 728 -2.76 -8.82 35.37
C HIS A 728 -1.30 -8.42 35.59
N VAL A 729 -0.45 -9.38 35.92
CA VAL A 729 1.00 -9.17 36.07
C VAL A 729 1.69 -9.97 34.97
N LEU A 730 2.28 -9.27 34.01
CA LEU A 730 2.95 -9.83 32.85
C LEU A 730 4.47 -9.74 33.06
N PRO A 731 5.16 -10.81 33.51
CA PRO A 731 6.61 -10.81 33.63
C PRO A 731 7.27 -10.65 32.26
N ILE A 732 8.09 -9.61 32.11
CA ILE A 732 8.85 -9.37 30.89
C ILE A 732 10.15 -10.19 30.98
N PRO A 733 10.43 -11.09 30.03
CA PRO A 733 11.67 -11.84 30.04
C PRO A 733 12.89 -10.91 30.10
N PRO A 734 13.91 -11.23 30.92
CA PRO A 734 15.18 -10.47 30.96
C PRO A 734 15.86 -10.37 29.59
N ASP A 735 15.56 -11.31 28.71
CA ASP A 735 16.08 -11.40 27.35
C ASP A 735 15.06 -10.95 26.28
N ALA A 736 14.04 -10.18 26.64
CA ALA A 736 13.14 -9.55 25.66
C ALA A 736 13.92 -8.54 24.81
N ALA A 737 13.71 -8.54 23.49
CA ALA A 737 14.29 -7.52 22.63
C ALA A 737 13.62 -6.16 22.86
N SER A 738 14.40 -5.09 22.74
CA SER A 738 13.86 -3.72 22.74
C SER A 738 12.93 -3.50 21.55
N GLY A 739 11.84 -2.75 21.76
CA GLY A 739 10.92 -2.37 20.69
C GLY A 739 9.46 -2.36 21.12
N MET A 740 8.58 -2.22 20.13
CA MET A 740 7.13 -2.16 20.31
C MET A 740 6.53 -3.58 20.35
N TYR A 741 5.58 -3.78 21.26
CA TYR A 741 4.76 -4.98 21.41
C TYR A 741 3.29 -4.57 21.59
N TYR A 742 2.37 -5.48 21.28
CA TYR A 742 0.94 -5.25 21.46
C TYR A 742 0.40 -5.99 22.68
N LEU A 743 -0.60 -5.41 23.34
CA LEU A 743 -1.37 -6.07 24.39
C LEU A 743 -2.67 -6.61 23.78
N ALA A 744 -2.72 -7.91 23.54
CA ALA A 744 -3.91 -8.61 23.09
C ALA A 744 -4.76 -9.02 24.29
N LEU A 745 -6.02 -8.60 24.31
CA LEU A 745 -7.03 -8.98 25.30
C LEU A 745 -8.00 -9.97 24.65
N ARG A 746 -8.16 -11.13 25.27
CA ARG A 746 -9.16 -12.14 24.91
C ARG A 746 -10.02 -12.44 26.12
N VAL A 747 -11.31 -12.68 25.90
CA VAL A 747 -12.26 -13.04 26.95
C VAL A 747 -12.79 -14.44 26.64
N PHE A 748 -12.90 -15.28 27.66
CA PHE A 748 -13.35 -16.67 27.52
C PHE A 748 -14.49 -16.99 28.48
N ASP A 749 -15.45 -17.77 27.98
CA ASP A 749 -16.50 -18.44 28.71
C ASP A 749 -16.23 -19.95 28.67
N GLY A 750 -15.62 -20.49 29.73
CA GLY A 750 -15.03 -21.82 29.70
C GLY A 750 -13.99 -21.95 28.55
N PRO A 751 -14.16 -22.87 27.58
CA PRO A 751 -13.29 -23.01 26.42
C PRO A 751 -13.66 -22.08 25.24
N GLU A 752 -14.83 -21.43 25.27
CA GLU A 752 -15.34 -20.62 24.16
C GLU A 752 -14.79 -19.18 24.23
N ALA A 753 -14.28 -18.67 23.11
CA ALA A 753 -13.84 -17.29 23.03
C ALA A 753 -15.05 -16.35 22.87
N VAL A 754 -15.14 -15.34 23.72
CA VAL A 754 -16.12 -14.26 23.61
C VAL A 754 -15.43 -13.10 22.90
N HIS A 755 -15.88 -12.80 21.69
CA HIS A 755 -15.31 -11.74 20.87
C HIS A 755 -15.94 -10.38 21.20
N ALA A 756 -15.15 -9.32 21.02
CA ALA A 756 -15.70 -7.98 21.08
C ALA A 756 -16.66 -7.72 19.91
N VAL A 757 -17.64 -6.85 20.11
CA VAL A 757 -18.59 -6.42 19.07
C VAL A 757 -18.57 -4.90 18.95
N ASN A 758 -18.83 -4.39 17.75
CA ASN A 758 -19.03 -2.97 17.53
C ASN A 758 -20.45 -2.52 17.95
N GLU A 759 -20.75 -1.22 17.78
CA GLU A 759 -22.08 -0.65 18.08
C GLU A 759 -23.24 -1.30 17.30
N ARG A 760 -22.95 -1.99 16.20
CA ARG A 760 -23.96 -2.70 15.40
C ARG A 760 -24.18 -4.15 15.86
N GLY A 761 -23.38 -4.64 16.80
CA GLY A 761 -23.36 -6.05 17.21
C GLY A 761 -22.56 -6.95 16.26
N ASP A 762 -21.79 -6.39 15.34
CA ASP A 762 -20.92 -7.18 14.49
C ASP A 762 -19.62 -7.56 15.23
N THR A 763 -19.19 -8.80 15.07
CA THR A 763 -17.96 -9.32 15.68
C THR A 763 -16.71 -8.59 15.17
N LEU A 764 -15.88 -8.17 16.12
CA LEU A 764 -14.53 -7.63 15.91
C LEU A 764 -13.49 -8.75 16.01
N GLY A 765 -12.28 -8.49 15.50
CA GLY A 765 -11.14 -9.38 15.66
C GLY A 765 -10.62 -9.47 17.10
N THR A 766 -9.34 -9.84 17.25
CA THR A 766 -8.69 -9.76 18.56
C THR A 766 -8.58 -8.30 19.00
N THR A 767 -9.00 -8.01 20.24
CA THR A 767 -8.90 -6.67 20.83
C THR A 767 -7.45 -6.38 21.23
N TYR A 768 -6.82 -5.42 20.57
CA TYR A 768 -5.52 -4.89 20.97
C TYR A 768 -5.69 -3.56 21.70
N LEU A 769 -5.09 -3.44 22.88
CA LEU A 769 -5.01 -2.17 23.63
C LEU A 769 -3.88 -1.29 23.07
N ARG A 770 -3.62 -0.12 23.68
CA ARG A 770 -2.43 0.68 23.31
C ARG A 770 -1.14 -0.19 23.33
N PRO A 771 -0.18 0.07 22.42
CA PRO A 771 1.07 -0.66 22.41
C PRO A 771 1.93 -0.39 23.65
N VAL A 772 2.84 -1.32 23.94
CA VAL A 772 3.86 -1.21 25.00
C VAL A 772 5.24 -1.24 24.36
N TRP A 773 6.15 -0.41 24.86
CA TRP A 773 7.54 -0.38 24.45
C TRP A 773 8.41 -1.03 25.50
N VAL A 774 9.09 -2.12 25.13
CA VAL A 774 10.10 -2.75 25.98
C VAL A 774 11.42 -2.01 25.76
N ALA A 775 11.99 -1.47 26.83
CA ALA A 775 13.31 -0.85 26.84
C ALA A 775 14.29 -1.82 27.50
N ASN A 776 15.08 -2.55 26.70
CA ASN A 776 16.01 -3.55 27.20
C ASN A 776 17.32 -3.56 26.39
N PRO A 777 18.11 -2.47 26.44
CA PRO A 777 19.42 -2.47 25.80
C PRO A 777 20.31 -3.53 26.45
N ARG A 778 20.87 -4.42 25.63
CA ARG A 778 21.68 -5.56 26.10
C ARG A 778 23.00 -5.58 25.35
N PRO A 779 24.00 -4.81 25.80
CA PRO A 779 25.30 -4.81 25.16
C PRO A 779 25.93 -6.20 25.26
N ALA A 780 26.42 -6.70 24.15
CA ALA A 780 27.19 -7.93 24.09
C ALA A 780 28.58 -7.71 24.68
N GLN A 781 29.11 -8.73 25.35
CA GLN A 781 30.48 -8.78 25.84
C GLN A 781 31.37 -9.54 24.86
N GLU A 782 32.65 -9.18 24.82
CA GLU A 782 33.62 -9.79 23.89
C GLU A 782 33.86 -11.28 24.19
N ALA A 783 33.67 -11.70 25.43
CA ALA A 783 33.84 -13.09 25.87
C ALA A 783 32.63 -14.00 25.57
N ASP A 784 31.54 -13.46 25.02
CA ASP A 784 30.31 -14.23 24.81
C ASP A 784 30.47 -15.29 23.71
N PRO A 785 30.10 -16.55 23.94
CA PRO A 785 30.21 -17.63 22.96
C PRO A 785 29.47 -17.32 21.65
N ILE A 786 30.16 -17.52 20.54
CA ILE A 786 29.63 -17.36 19.17
C ILE A 786 29.47 -18.74 18.57
N LEU A 787 28.26 -19.06 18.11
CA LEU A 787 27.98 -20.30 17.41
C LEU A 787 28.33 -20.19 15.93
N ALA A 788 27.96 -19.07 15.30
CA ALA A 788 28.22 -18.86 13.87
C ALA A 788 28.31 -17.38 13.49
N ARG A 789 29.00 -17.14 12.38
CA ARG A 789 29.09 -15.83 11.72
C ARG A 789 28.37 -15.88 10.38
N PHE A 790 27.61 -14.84 10.09
CA PHE A 790 26.90 -14.62 8.84
C PHE A 790 27.50 -13.38 8.19
N GLY A 791 28.51 -13.61 7.36
CA GLY A 791 29.46 -12.60 6.92
C GLY A 791 30.19 -11.94 8.10
N ASP A 792 30.69 -10.74 7.89
CA ASP A 792 31.55 -10.05 8.87
C ASP A 792 30.76 -9.30 9.95
N ARG A 793 29.44 -9.15 9.78
CA ARG A 793 28.62 -8.19 10.54
C ARG A 793 27.55 -8.83 11.42
N ILE A 794 27.13 -10.06 11.14
CA ILE A 794 26.03 -10.72 11.87
C ILE A 794 26.58 -11.94 12.58
N LEU A 795 26.27 -12.05 13.87
CA LEU A 795 26.74 -13.13 14.73
C LEU A 795 25.54 -13.81 15.38
N LEU A 796 25.56 -15.14 15.42
CA LEU A 796 24.61 -15.96 16.17
C LEU A 796 25.30 -16.50 17.43
N ARG A 797 24.64 -16.36 18.58
CA ARG A 797 25.15 -16.83 19.87
C ARG A 797 24.97 -18.34 20.04
N ASP A 798 25.84 -18.94 20.86
CA ASP A 798 25.75 -20.34 21.26
C ASP A 798 24.75 -20.57 22.41
N ASP A 799 23.51 -20.14 22.18
CA ASP A 799 22.38 -20.29 23.10
C ASP A 799 21.08 -20.70 22.39
N VAL A 800 21.21 -21.27 21.17
CA VAL A 800 20.08 -21.71 20.34
C VAL A 800 19.26 -22.76 21.10
N GLN A 801 17.94 -22.55 21.18
CA GLN A 801 17.03 -23.51 21.80
C GLN A 801 15.92 -23.88 20.83
N VAL A 802 15.62 -25.17 20.74
CA VAL A 802 14.46 -25.70 20.01
C VAL A 802 13.66 -26.56 20.96
N ARG A 803 12.35 -26.31 21.03
CA ARG A 803 11.42 -27.09 21.87
C ARG A 803 10.18 -27.44 21.08
N GLU A 804 9.75 -28.70 21.17
CA GLU A 804 8.45 -29.11 20.64
C GLU A 804 7.33 -28.64 21.58
N LYS A 805 6.34 -27.93 21.03
CA LYS A 805 5.15 -27.54 21.78
C LYS A 805 3.96 -27.33 20.85
N GLY A 806 2.87 -28.09 21.09
CA GLY A 806 1.58 -27.86 20.45
C GLY A 806 1.60 -27.96 18.92
N GLY A 807 2.33 -28.92 18.35
CA GLY A 807 2.44 -29.10 16.89
C GLY A 807 3.41 -28.13 16.20
N HIS A 808 4.27 -27.47 16.97
CA HIS A 808 5.30 -26.55 16.47
C HIS A 808 6.64 -26.84 17.12
N TRP A 809 7.73 -26.52 16.42
CA TRP A 809 9.02 -26.26 17.03
C TRP A 809 9.11 -24.77 17.40
N GLU A 810 9.21 -24.46 18.68
CA GLU A 810 9.54 -23.13 19.19
C GLU A 810 11.06 -22.97 19.17
N VAL A 811 11.55 -22.00 18.38
CA VAL A 811 12.98 -21.76 18.15
C VAL A 811 13.36 -20.43 18.79
N LYS A 812 14.39 -20.43 19.64
CA LYS A 812 14.98 -19.21 20.21
C LYS A 812 16.38 -19.03 19.63
N LEU A 813 16.63 -17.86 19.04
CA LEU A 813 17.91 -17.45 18.49
C LEU A 813 18.34 -16.15 19.17
N THR A 814 19.62 -15.99 19.53
CA THR A 814 20.16 -14.69 19.96
C THR A 814 21.16 -14.18 18.94
N TRP A 815 20.81 -13.06 18.31
CA TRP A 815 21.61 -12.41 17.29
C TRP A 815 22.40 -11.23 17.86
N GLN A 816 23.49 -10.87 17.19
CA GLN A 816 24.22 -9.62 17.44
C GLN A 816 24.68 -9.03 16.09
N ALA A 817 24.45 -7.72 15.91
CA ALA A 817 25.13 -6.95 14.87
C ALA A 817 26.49 -6.48 15.39
N ALA A 818 27.59 -6.99 14.84
CA ALA A 818 28.96 -6.58 15.20
C ALA A 818 29.30 -5.16 14.68
N ALA A 819 28.66 -4.76 13.59
CA ALA A 819 28.74 -3.44 12.98
C ALA A 819 27.39 -3.12 12.31
N PRO A 820 27.10 -1.86 11.95
CA PRO A 820 25.87 -1.50 11.23
C PRO A 820 25.72 -2.33 9.94
N ILE A 821 24.54 -2.88 9.68
CA ILE A 821 24.33 -3.81 8.56
C ILE A 821 23.74 -3.02 7.37
N PRO A 822 24.37 -3.05 6.17
CA PRO A 822 23.90 -2.25 5.03
C PRO A 822 22.67 -2.84 4.32
N ALA A 823 22.32 -4.08 4.65
CA ALA A 823 21.41 -4.93 3.89
C ALA A 823 20.31 -5.54 4.77
N ASN A 824 19.19 -5.92 4.12
CA ASN A 824 18.09 -6.69 4.69
C ASN A 824 18.13 -8.13 4.18
N TYR A 825 18.40 -9.08 5.07
CA TYR A 825 18.44 -10.51 4.73
C TYR A 825 17.14 -11.22 5.06
N THR A 826 16.77 -12.19 4.23
CA THR A 826 15.73 -13.17 4.54
C THR A 826 16.31 -14.28 5.41
N CYS A 827 15.56 -14.73 6.42
CA CYS A 827 15.98 -15.80 7.32
C CYS A 827 15.21 -17.09 7.01
N SER A 828 15.93 -18.18 6.73
CA SER A 828 15.35 -19.51 6.53
C SER A 828 15.63 -20.40 7.73
N LEU A 829 14.59 -21.08 8.22
CA LEU A 829 14.69 -22.15 9.21
C LEU A 829 14.35 -23.48 8.54
N ASN A 830 15.30 -24.40 8.53
CA ASN A 830 15.18 -25.74 7.94
C ASN A 830 15.34 -26.79 9.03
N MET A 831 14.27 -27.52 9.35
CA MET A 831 14.34 -28.65 10.27
C MET A 831 14.76 -29.90 9.51
N LEU A 832 15.77 -30.60 9.99
CA LEU A 832 16.38 -31.75 9.32
C LEU A 832 16.26 -33.03 10.16
N ASP A 833 16.12 -34.18 9.48
CA ASP A 833 16.19 -35.50 10.10
C ASP A 833 17.66 -35.95 10.33
N ALA A 834 17.84 -37.14 10.91
CA ALA A 834 19.18 -37.69 11.19
C ALA A 834 20.01 -38.02 9.93
N GLY A 835 19.34 -38.23 8.79
CA GLY A 835 19.94 -38.42 7.47
C GLY A 835 20.21 -37.11 6.73
N GLY A 836 19.82 -35.97 7.31
CA GLY A 836 19.99 -34.65 6.71
C GLY A 836 18.87 -34.21 5.77
N HIS A 837 17.77 -34.97 5.67
CA HIS A 837 16.64 -34.61 4.82
C HIS A 837 15.78 -33.52 5.48
N LEU A 838 15.21 -32.64 4.64
CA LEU A 838 14.31 -31.57 5.08
C LEU A 838 12.97 -32.13 5.58
N LEU A 839 12.68 -31.90 6.85
CA LEU A 839 11.40 -32.20 7.49
C LEU A 839 10.41 -31.03 7.35
N ALA A 840 10.90 -29.81 7.54
CA ALA A 840 10.08 -28.59 7.44
C ALA A 840 10.95 -27.38 7.14
N GLN A 841 10.40 -26.40 6.42
CA GLN A 841 11.05 -25.14 6.12
C GLN A 841 10.12 -23.96 6.43
N ARG A 842 10.70 -22.85 6.91
CA ARG A 842 10.03 -21.56 6.96
C ARG A 842 10.98 -20.44 6.60
N ASP A 843 10.60 -19.68 5.58
CA ASP A 843 11.29 -18.47 5.17
C ASP A 843 10.59 -17.24 5.75
N LEU A 844 11.35 -16.40 6.43
CA LEU A 844 10.92 -15.15 7.05
C LEU A 844 11.39 -14.01 6.16
N GLU A 845 10.55 -13.63 5.20
CA GLU A 845 10.91 -12.70 4.12
C GLU A 845 11.51 -11.39 4.63
N GLY A 846 10.91 -10.79 5.66
CA GLY A 846 11.37 -9.53 6.28
C GLY A 846 12.58 -9.67 7.21
N GLY A 847 13.17 -10.86 7.31
CA GLY A 847 14.29 -11.19 8.19
C GLY A 847 13.88 -11.73 9.56
N PRO A 848 14.82 -11.80 10.51
CA PRO A 848 14.53 -12.25 11.87
C PRO A 848 13.54 -11.33 12.61
N GLY A 849 13.03 -11.76 13.76
CA GLY A 849 11.97 -11.06 14.49
C GLY A 849 10.60 -11.23 13.82
N HIS A 850 10.31 -12.42 13.27
CA HIS A 850 9.10 -12.69 12.48
C HIS A 850 8.92 -11.80 11.24
N GLY A 851 10.03 -11.29 10.67
CA GLY A 851 9.99 -10.37 9.54
C GLY A 851 9.82 -8.90 9.91
N PHE A 852 9.65 -8.57 11.20
CA PHE A 852 9.49 -7.19 11.69
C PHE A 852 10.80 -6.50 12.06
N TRP A 853 11.92 -7.21 12.14
CA TRP A 853 13.23 -6.61 12.44
C TRP A 853 14.16 -6.72 11.24
N PRO A 854 14.01 -5.82 10.24
CA PRO A 854 14.95 -5.77 9.12
C PRO A 854 16.38 -5.64 9.66
N THR A 855 17.31 -6.45 9.14
CA THR A 855 18.69 -6.52 9.65
C THR A 855 19.39 -5.16 9.59
N SER A 856 19.02 -4.28 8.65
CA SER A 856 19.55 -2.92 8.58
C SER A 856 19.10 -1.99 9.72
N ALA A 857 18.11 -2.39 10.52
CA ALA A 857 17.60 -1.62 11.65
C ALA A 857 18.12 -2.12 13.01
N TRP A 858 18.99 -3.15 13.02
CA TRP A 858 19.46 -3.74 14.26
C TRP A 858 20.42 -2.82 15.02
N PRO A 859 20.28 -2.72 16.35
CA PRO A 859 21.23 -2.00 17.17
C PRO A 859 22.60 -2.70 17.12
N THR A 860 23.66 -1.90 16.90
CA THR A 860 25.03 -2.43 16.86
C THR A 860 25.54 -2.72 18.26
N GLY A 861 26.22 -3.85 18.44
CA GLY A 861 26.82 -4.25 19.70
C GLY A 861 25.84 -4.76 20.74
N GLU A 862 24.55 -4.91 20.40
CA GLU A 862 23.52 -5.39 21.30
C GLU A 862 23.00 -6.78 20.92
N TRP A 863 22.51 -7.52 21.92
CA TRP A 863 21.82 -8.78 21.74
C TRP A 863 20.36 -8.59 21.35
N LEU A 864 19.98 -9.23 20.25
CA LEU A 864 18.63 -9.32 19.77
C LEU A 864 18.13 -10.77 19.90
N THR A 865 17.26 -11.02 20.88
CA THR A 865 16.69 -12.35 21.06
C THR A 865 15.43 -12.47 20.22
N ASP A 866 15.47 -13.39 19.29
CA ASP A 866 14.40 -13.75 18.39
C ASP A 866 13.73 -15.05 18.86
N ARG A 867 12.41 -15.07 18.81
CA ARG A 867 11.57 -16.19 19.22
C ARG A 867 10.69 -16.50 18.04
N LEU A 868 10.84 -17.69 17.46
CA LEU A 868 10.26 -18.11 16.21
C LEU A 868 9.44 -19.38 16.40
N ARG A 869 8.54 -19.67 15.46
CA ARG A 869 7.82 -20.94 15.39
C ARG A 869 7.94 -21.56 14.00
N LEU A 870 8.15 -22.86 13.95
CA LEU A 870 8.12 -23.64 12.73
C LEU A 870 7.01 -24.70 12.87
N PRO A 871 5.97 -24.71 12.02
CA PRO A 871 4.94 -25.74 12.08
C PRO A 871 5.52 -27.12 11.77
N VAL A 872 5.11 -28.12 12.57
CA VAL A 872 5.40 -29.53 12.30
C VAL A 872 4.37 -30.02 11.27
N PRO A 873 4.79 -30.49 10.09
CA PRO A 873 3.86 -31.07 9.13
C PRO A 873 3.08 -32.25 9.72
N PRO A 874 1.82 -32.49 9.33
CA PRO A 874 0.99 -33.55 9.92
C PRO A 874 1.56 -34.98 9.78
N ASP A 875 2.41 -35.19 8.79
CA ASP A 875 3.08 -36.44 8.45
C ASP A 875 4.49 -36.59 9.08
N VAL A 876 4.95 -35.58 9.81
CA VAL A 876 6.26 -35.57 10.47
C VAL A 876 6.09 -35.77 11.96
N GLU A 877 6.78 -36.77 12.52
CA GLU A 877 6.94 -36.87 13.98
C GLU A 877 7.96 -35.82 14.44
N ALA A 878 7.57 -34.86 15.28
CA ALA A 878 8.44 -33.74 15.68
C ALA A 878 9.80 -34.18 16.27
N LYS A 879 9.82 -35.30 16.99
CA LYS A 879 11.02 -35.94 17.57
C LYS A 879 12.01 -36.52 16.54
N SER A 880 11.61 -36.64 15.27
CA SER A 880 12.49 -37.09 14.19
C SER A 880 13.50 -36.01 13.77
N ALA A 881 13.27 -34.75 14.18
CA ALA A 881 14.20 -33.66 13.98
C ALA A 881 15.52 -33.91 14.72
N ALA A 882 16.61 -34.03 13.97
CA ALA A 882 17.96 -34.22 14.48
C ALA A 882 18.78 -32.93 14.47
N ALA A 883 18.45 -31.98 13.59
CA ALA A 883 19.16 -30.70 13.46
C ALA A 883 18.26 -29.55 12.96
N LEU A 884 18.65 -28.32 13.28
CA LEU A 884 18.09 -27.08 12.75
C LEU A 884 19.16 -26.39 11.88
N HIS A 885 18.89 -26.22 10.59
CA HIS A 885 19.72 -25.44 9.68
C HIS A 885 19.16 -24.03 9.50
N ILE A 886 19.97 -23.01 9.82
CA ILE A 886 19.62 -21.60 9.80
C ILE A 886 20.42 -20.93 8.68
N VAL A 887 19.74 -20.20 7.81
CA VAL A 887 20.37 -19.50 6.67
C VAL A 887 19.92 -18.05 6.66
N LEU A 888 20.85 -17.11 6.51
CA LEU A 888 20.53 -15.73 6.10
C LEU A 888 20.93 -15.57 4.64
N TYR A 889 20.00 -15.17 3.78
CA TYR A 889 20.26 -15.02 2.35
C TYR A 889 19.71 -13.72 1.77
N ASP A 890 20.34 -13.24 0.71
CA ASP A 890 19.89 -12.08 -0.04
C ASP A 890 18.92 -12.51 -1.15
N ARG A 891 17.64 -12.23 -0.95
CA ARG A 891 16.59 -12.58 -1.93
C ARG A 891 16.56 -11.68 -3.17
N SER A 892 17.23 -10.53 -3.11
CA SER A 892 17.23 -9.56 -4.21
C SER A 892 18.14 -9.97 -5.36
N LEU A 893 19.03 -10.95 -5.13
CA LEU A 893 20.01 -11.41 -6.09
C LEU A 893 19.65 -12.79 -6.66
N PRO A 894 19.91 -13.04 -7.96
CA PRO A 894 19.78 -14.38 -8.55
C PRO A 894 20.61 -15.41 -7.79
N GLY A 895 20.06 -16.61 -7.60
CA GLY A 895 20.73 -17.69 -6.87
C GLY A 895 20.62 -17.59 -5.34
N LEU A 896 19.95 -16.55 -4.80
CA LEU A 896 19.67 -16.37 -3.38
C LEU A 896 20.93 -16.55 -2.50
N PRO A 897 22.02 -15.81 -2.78
CA PRO A 897 23.29 -16.03 -2.10
C PRO A 897 23.14 -15.90 -0.58
N ALA A 898 23.63 -16.90 0.15
CA ALA A 898 23.66 -16.88 1.59
C ALA A 898 24.73 -15.90 2.09
N ALA A 899 24.37 -15.01 3.02
CA ALA A 899 25.33 -14.28 3.85
C ALA A 899 26.05 -15.23 4.82
N GLY A 900 25.41 -16.33 5.19
CA GLY A 900 25.98 -17.42 5.96
C GLY A 900 24.93 -18.45 6.32
N SER A 901 25.39 -19.59 6.81
CA SER A 901 24.53 -20.65 7.33
C SER A 901 25.18 -21.39 8.49
N VAL A 902 24.35 -22.02 9.30
CA VAL A 902 24.79 -22.89 10.39
C VAL A 902 23.77 -23.99 10.59
N VAL A 903 24.25 -25.21 10.74
CA VAL A 903 23.45 -26.33 11.23
C VAL A 903 23.64 -26.37 12.74
N VAL A 904 22.59 -26.67 13.51
CA VAL A 904 22.58 -26.78 14.97
C VAL A 904 22.03 -28.16 15.35
N PRO A 905 22.77 -29.01 16.09
CA PRO A 905 22.30 -30.35 16.40
C PRO A 905 21.26 -30.27 17.53
N LEU A 906 20.14 -30.97 17.38
CA LEU A 906 19.08 -31.05 18.39
C LEU A 906 19.12 -32.35 19.20
N THR A 907 19.76 -33.36 18.63
CA THR A 907 20.03 -34.64 19.29
C THR A 907 21.54 -34.86 19.35
N GLU A 908 22.02 -35.48 20.42
CA GLU A 908 23.36 -36.06 20.40
C GLU A 908 23.36 -37.14 19.31
N ARG A 909 24.03 -36.86 18.18
CA ARG A 909 24.19 -37.86 17.13
C ARG A 909 24.95 -39.04 17.74
N ALA A 910 24.58 -40.28 17.39
CA ALA A 910 25.31 -41.44 17.85
C ALA A 910 26.75 -41.36 17.33
N HIS A 911 27.69 -41.04 18.23
CA HIS A 911 29.10 -40.97 17.88
C HIS A 911 29.62 -42.37 17.61
N ILE A 912 29.93 -42.65 16.35
CA ILE A 912 30.44 -43.94 15.92
C ILE A 912 31.94 -43.91 16.13
N ASN A 913 32.45 -44.57 17.18
CA ASN A 913 33.90 -44.74 17.35
C ASN A 913 34.41 -46.03 16.68
N GLN A 914 33.49 -46.80 16.07
CA GLN A 914 33.83 -48.04 15.39
C GLN A 914 34.42 -47.73 14.01
N VAL A 915 35.68 -48.11 13.82
CA VAL A 915 36.37 -47.99 12.54
C VAL A 915 35.77 -49.03 11.57
N PRO A 916 35.19 -48.59 10.43
CA PRO A 916 34.68 -49.50 9.41
C PRO A 916 35.83 -50.22 8.70
N GLU A 917 35.56 -51.42 8.20
CA GLU A 917 36.50 -52.19 7.39
C GLU A 917 36.47 -51.66 5.95
N ALA A 918 37.13 -50.52 5.73
CA ALA A 918 37.20 -49.87 4.42
C ALA A 918 37.90 -50.76 3.39
N ALA A 919 37.38 -50.82 2.16
CA ALA A 919 37.95 -51.59 1.05
C ALA A 919 39.39 -51.16 0.72
N HIS A 920 39.69 -49.87 0.89
CA HIS A 920 41.02 -49.30 0.71
C HIS A 920 41.45 -48.51 1.95
N GLN A 921 42.46 -48.99 2.67
CA GLN A 921 43.04 -48.28 3.82
C GLN A 921 44.03 -47.21 3.37
N VAL A 922 44.00 -46.05 4.01
CA VAL A 922 44.86 -44.89 3.69
C VAL A 922 45.66 -44.46 4.92
N GLY A 923 44.99 -44.06 6.00
CA GLY A 923 45.64 -43.59 7.23
C GLY A 923 46.35 -42.24 7.13
N ALA A 924 45.85 -41.32 6.31
CA ALA A 924 46.45 -40.00 6.10
C ALA A 924 45.95 -38.97 7.13
N ASP A 925 46.86 -38.24 7.76
CA ASP A 925 46.55 -37.20 8.75
C ASP A 925 46.55 -35.80 8.12
N PHE A 926 45.48 -35.05 8.37
CA PHE A 926 45.30 -33.67 7.92
C PHE A 926 45.35 -32.74 9.15
N GLY A 927 46.34 -31.85 9.18
CA GLY A 927 46.49 -30.84 10.25
C GLY A 927 46.65 -31.39 11.67
N SER A 928 46.93 -32.70 11.83
CA SER A 928 46.85 -33.42 13.12
C SER A 928 45.47 -33.32 13.80
N GLN A 929 44.42 -33.06 13.02
CA GLN A 929 43.05 -32.84 13.47
C GLN A 929 42.12 -33.97 13.05
N VAL A 930 42.26 -34.44 11.82
CA VAL A 930 41.41 -35.46 11.23
C VAL A 930 42.24 -36.42 10.40
N ARG A 931 41.85 -37.69 10.39
CA ARG A 931 42.49 -38.78 9.66
C ARG A 931 41.54 -39.32 8.62
N LEU A 932 41.97 -39.48 7.38
CA LEU A 932 41.27 -40.34 6.42
C LEU A 932 41.69 -41.79 6.69
N LEU A 933 40.79 -42.57 7.28
CA LEU A 933 41.02 -43.98 7.59
C LEU A 933 41.14 -44.81 6.31
N GLY A 934 40.23 -44.58 5.38
CA GLY A 934 40.13 -45.32 4.14
C GLY A 934 38.93 -44.90 3.31
N TYR A 935 38.67 -45.61 2.23
CA TYR A 935 37.51 -45.36 1.37
C TYR A 935 36.97 -46.64 0.72
N ASP A 936 35.69 -46.60 0.39
CA ASP A 936 35.02 -47.54 -0.50
C ASP A 936 34.77 -46.88 -1.85
N LEU A 937 34.90 -47.64 -2.94
CA LEU A 937 34.76 -47.13 -4.30
C LEU A 937 33.84 -48.04 -5.11
N ALA A 938 32.81 -47.45 -5.73
CA ALA A 938 31.95 -48.12 -6.69
C ALA A 938 31.83 -47.26 -7.96
N GLN A 939 32.08 -47.88 -9.12
CA GLN A 939 32.03 -47.20 -10.41
C GLN A 939 30.98 -47.85 -11.31
N ASP A 940 30.15 -47.03 -11.96
CA ASP A 940 29.32 -47.42 -13.09
C ASP A 940 29.57 -46.52 -14.30
N ALA A 941 28.79 -46.73 -15.37
CA ALA A 941 28.96 -45.98 -16.63
C ALA A 941 28.60 -44.49 -16.52
N SER A 942 27.88 -44.08 -15.47
CA SER A 942 27.35 -42.74 -15.28
C SER A 942 28.01 -41.97 -14.13
N ALA A 943 28.54 -42.65 -13.12
CA ALA A 943 29.11 -42.02 -11.93
C ALA A 943 30.19 -42.89 -11.23
N LEU A 944 31.08 -42.20 -10.52
CA LEU A 944 31.99 -42.76 -9.53
C LEU A 944 31.49 -42.40 -8.14
N ARG A 945 31.09 -43.39 -7.34
CA ARG A 945 30.67 -43.24 -5.95
C ARG A 945 31.82 -43.59 -5.03
N LEU A 946 32.16 -42.68 -4.14
CA LEU A 946 33.25 -42.79 -3.18
C LEU A 946 32.69 -42.59 -1.78
N THR A 947 32.88 -43.56 -0.88
CA THR A 947 32.58 -43.38 0.54
C THR A 947 33.88 -43.15 1.28
N LEU A 948 34.09 -41.96 1.81
CA LEU A 948 35.28 -41.56 2.56
C LEU A 948 35.06 -41.79 4.05
N HIS A 949 35.92 -42.58 4.70
CA HIS A 949 35.84 -42.84 6.13
C HIS A 949 36.87 -42.00 6.87
N TRP A 950 36.40 -41.02 7.62
CA TRP A 950 37.21 -40.09 8.37
C TRP A 950 37.18 -40.39 9.86
N GLN A 951 38.24 -40.06 10.59
CA GLN A 951 38.29 -40.09 12.05
C GLN A 951 38.78 -38.76 12.61
N SER A 952 38.04 -38.18 13.55
CA SER A 952 38.50 -37.03 14.32
C SER A 952 39.58 -37.47 15.31
N LEU A 953 40.75 -36.84 15.25
CA LEU A 953 41.86 -37.09 16.17
C LEU A 953 41.80 -36.18 17.39
N ARG A 954 41.17 -35.01 17.25
CA ARG A 954 40.92 -34.02 18.31
C ARG A 954 39.78 -33.10 17.87
N PRO A 955 39.15 -32.33 18.79
CA PRO A 955 38.11 -31.38 18.42
C PRO A 955 38.63 -30.38 17.41
N MET A 956 37.85 -30.17 16.34
CA MET A 956 38.16 -29.20 15.29
C MET A 956 37.40 -27.90 15.60
N PRO A 957 38.07 -26.75 15.70
CA PRO A 957 37.38 -25.48 15.93
C PRO A 957 36.67 -24.96 14.67
N ASP A 958 37.18 -25.32 13.49
CA ASP A 958 36.68 -24.87 12.20
C ASP A 958 35.89 -25.98 11.48
N ASP A 959 34.96 -25.57 10.60
CA ASP A 959 34.17 -26.47 9.76
C ASP A 959 34.79 -26.54 8.35
N TYR A 960 35.43 -27.67 8.04
CA TYR A 960 36.21 -27.87 6.83
C TYR A 960 35.36 -28.41 5.67
N THR A 961 35.67 -27.97 4.46
CA THR A 961 35.13 -28.48 3.20
C THR A 961 36.00 -29.61 2.67
N VAL A 962 35.40 -30.75 2.31
CA VAL A 962 36.08 -31.86 1.64
C VAL A 962 36.07 -31.59 0.15
N PHE A 963 37.24 -31.64 -0.48
CA PHE A 963 37.35 -31.69 -1.94
C PHE A 963 37.72 -33.09 -2.41
N VAL A 964 37.16 -33.50 -3.54
CA VAL A 964 37.52 -34.70 -4.29
C VAL A 964 37.74 -34.32 -5.75
N HIS A 965 38.97 -34.43 -6.23
CA HIS A 965 39.31 -34.19 -7.63
C HIS A 965 39.60 -35.49 -8.34
N LEU A 966 38.90 -35.73 -9.46
CA LEU A 966 39.28 -36.72 -10.46
C LEU A 966 40.09 -36.01 -11.53
N PHE A 967 41.38 -36.32 -11.64
CA PHE A 967 42.31 -35.62 -12.54
C PHE A 967 43.14 -36.59 -13.39
N ASP A 968 43.55 -36.13 -14.56
CA ASP A 968 44.45 -36.87 -15.45
C ASP A 968 45.89 -36.74 -14.93
N PRO A 969 46.57 -37.86 -14.57
CA PRO A 969 47.91 -37.81 -14.01
C PRO A 969 48.99 -37.35 -14.99
N GLU A 970 48.76 -37.38 -16.32
CA GLU A 970 49.76 -36.90 -17.30
C GLU A 970 49.68 -35.39 -17.52
N SER A 971 48.47 -34.83 -17.53
CA SER A 971 48.23 -33.40 -17.79
C SER A 971 47.96 -32.58 -16.53
N GLU A 972 47.75 -33.23 -15.39
CA GLU A 972 47.26 -32.65 -14.12
C GLU A 972 45.90 -31.95 -14.25
N ALA A 973 45.19 -32.12 -15.37
CA ALA A 973 43.90 -31.50 -15.60
C ALA A 973 42.78 -32.19 -14.79
N ILE A 974 42.02 -31.42 -14.03
CA ILE A 974 40.84 -31.89 -13.30
C ILE A 974 39.71 -32.17 -14.30
N ALA A 975 39.27 -33.41 -14.37
CA ALA A 975 38.15 -33.84 -15.21
C ALA A 975 36.80 -33.63 -14.50
N VAL A 976 36.75 -33.89 -13.19
CA VAL A 976 35.57 -33.68 -12.34
C VAL A 976 36.04 -33.31 -10.95
N GLN A 977 35.36 -32.38 -10.30
CA GLN A 977 35.57 -32.04 -8.90
C GLN A 977 34.27 -32.08 -8.11
N PHE A 978 34.42 -32.31 -6.81
CA PHE A 978 33.37 -32.19 -5.82
C PHE A 978 33.94 -31.45 -4.62
N ASP A 979 33.21 -30.43 -4.15
CA ASP A 979 33.58 -29.63 -2.99
C ASP A 979 32.35 -29.47 -2.12
N ALA A 980 32.32 -30.13 -0.98
CA ALA A 980 31.25 -29.98 0.00
C ALA A 980 31.73 -30.27 1.41
N ARG A 981 31.07 -29.65 2.39
CA ARG A 981 31.19 -30.05 3.78
C ARG A 981 30.71 -31.51 3.95
N PRO A 982 31.25 -32.27 4.92
CA PRO A 982 30.90 -33.67 5.10
C PRO A 982 29.39 -33.91 5.21
N LEU A 983 28.94 -35.02 4.64
CA LEU A 983 27.54 -35.41 4.55
C LEU A 983 26.70 -34.32 3.88
N GLN A 984 27.22 -33.78 2.78
CA GLN A 984 26.61 -32.69 2.01
C GLN A 984 26.23 -31.47 2.87
N GLY A 985 27.09 -31.15 3.85
CA GLY A 985 26.92 -30.01 4.75
C GLY A 985 25.98 -30.23 5.93
N THR A 986 25.53 -31.46 6.16
CA THR A 986 24.63 -31.78 7.27
C THR A 986 25.36 -32.16 8.55
N TYR A 987 26.68 -32.43 8.49
CA TYR A 987 27.48 -32.79 9.66
C TYR A 987 28.87 -32.14 9.64
N PRO A 988 28.96 -30.87 10.07
CA PRO A 988 30.18 -30.09 9.98
C PRO A 988 31.32 -30.68 10.83
N THR A 989 32.57 -30.49 10.41
CA THR A 989 33.71 -31.16 11.06
C THR A 989 33.93 -30.70 12.49
N ASN A 990 33.57 -29.47 12.81
CA ASN A 990 33.66 -28.93 14.17
C ASN A 990 32.71 -29.62 15.18
N TRP A 991 31.82 -30.49 14.72
CA TRP A 991 30.98 -31.32 15.58
C TRP A 991 31.61 -32.65 15.99
N TRP A 992 32.68 -33.06 15.32
CA TRP A 992 33.21 -34.40 15.49
C TRP A 992 33.99 -34.50 16.80
N ARG A 993 33.65 -35.48 17.63
CA ARG A 993 34.36 -35.75 18.89
C ARG A 993 35.66 -36.49 18.64
N THR A 994 36.64 -36.30 19.52
CA THR A 994 37.89 -37.08 19.49
C THR A 994 37.57 -38.58 19.44
N GLY A 995 38.09 -39.26 18.41
CA GLY A 995 37.90 -40.70 18.17
C GLY A 995 36.70 -41.05 17.30
N GLU A 996 35.81 -40.10 17.02
CA GLU A 996 34.62 -40.31 16.19
C GLU A 996 34.98 -40.56 14.74
N VAL A 997 34.23 -41.47 14.12
CA VAL A 997 34.36 -41.89 12.73
C VAL A 997 33.13 -41.45 11.93
N VAL A 998 33.36 -40.76 10.82
CA VAL A 998 32.33 -40.25 9.90
C VAL A 998 32.55 -40.82 8.52
N SER A 999 31.52 -41.43 7.95
CA SER A 999 31.55 -41.97 6.58
C SER A 999 30.76 -41.07 5.66
N ASP A 1000 31.40 -40.49 4.66
CA ASP A 1000 30.85 -39.47 3.77
C ASP A 1000 30.76 -39.97 2.33
N GLU A 1001 29.58 -39.95 1.73
CA GLU A 1001 29.37 -40.44 0.36
C GLU A 1001 29.42 -39.29 -0.66
N VAL A 1002 30.33 -39.42 -1.61
CA VAL A 1002 30.60 -38.48 -2.69
C VAL A 1002 30.32 -39.14 -4.03
N ALA A 1003 29.57 -38.46 -4.90
CA ALA A 1003 29.28 -38.94 -6.25
C ALA A 1003 29.87 -37.99 -7.30
N LEU A 1004 30.78 -38.49 -8.13
CA LEU A 1004 31.38 -37.76 -9.24
C LEU A 1004 30.72 -38.21 -10.56
N PRO A 1005 30.01 -37.33 -11.29
CA PRO A 1005 29.41 -37.69 -12.57
C PRO A 1005 30.49 -37.95 -13.63
N LEU A 1006 30.39 -39.08 -14.33
CA LEU A 1006 31.36 -39.48 -15.36
C LEU A 1006 30.84 -39.24 -16.79
N THR A 1007 29.65 -38.68 -16.96
CA THR A 1007 28.96 -38.54 -18.26
C THR A 1007 29.71 -37.69 -19.28
N GLU A 1008 30.55 -36.77 -18.82
CA GLU A 1008 31.36 -35.88 -19.68
C GLU A 1008 32.86 -36.20 -19.61
N VAL A 1009 33.23 -37.27 -18.90
CA VAL A 1009 34.62 -37.69 -18.72
C VAL A 1009 35.00 -38.66 -19.83
N THR A 1010 36.05 -38.33 -20.57
CA THR A 1010 36.60 -39.20 -21.61
C THR A 1010 37.14 -40.50 -21.02
N THR A 1011 37.03 -41.62 -21.75
CA THR A 1011 37.57 -42.89 -21.28
C THR A 1011 39.09 -42.82 -21.15
N GLY A 1012 39.63 -43.09 -19.96
CA GLY A 1012 41.05 -42.97 -19.66
C GLY A 1012 41.41 -43.46 -18.27
N ARG A 1013 42.68 -43.25 -17.88
CA ARG A 1013 43.18 -43.55 -16.53
C ARG A 1013 43.29 -42.25 -15.75
N TYR A 1014 42.60 -42.17 -14.62
CA TYR A 1014 42.54 -40.97 -13.79
C TYR A 1014 43.02 -41.27 -12.37
N MET A 1015 43.42 -40.23 -11.65
CA MET A 1015 43.76 -40.27 -10.23
C MET A 1015 42.74 -39.48 -9.40
N LEU A 1016 42.55 -39.90 -8.16
CA LEU A 1016 41.73 -39.20 -7.18
C LEU A 1016 42.64 -38.46 -6.18
N ALA A 1017 42.39 -37.17 -5.99
CA ALA A 1017 42.93 -36.40 -4.88
C ALA A 1017 41.80 -36.05 -3.92
N VAL A 1018 42.04 -36.23 -2.62
CA VAL A 1018 41.10 -35.89 -1.56
C VAL A 1018 41.81 -34.99 -0.56
N GLY A 1019 41.14 -33.95 -0.10
CA GLY A 1019 41.67 -33.10 0.95
C GLY A 1019 40.61 -32.23 1.61
N LEU A 1020 41.06 -31.36 2.52
CA LEU A 1020 40.24 -30.50 3.34
C LEU A 1020 40.78 -29.06 3.26
N TYR A 1021 39.88 -28.08 3.21
CA TYR A 1021 40.21 -26.65 3.35
C TYR A 1021 39.14 -25.93 4.18
N ASP A 1022 39.50 -24.78 4.73
CA ASP A 1022 38.64 -23.95 5.60
C ASP A 1022 37.67 -23.05 4.83
#